data_AF-A0A803NIW8-F1
#
_entry.id   AF-A0A803NIW8-F1
#
_cell.length_a   1.000
_cell.length_b   1.000
_cell.length_c   1.000
_cell.angle_alpha   90.00
_cell.angle_beta   90.00
_cell.angle_gamma   90.00
#
_symmetry.space_group_name_H-M   'P 1'
#
loop_
_entity.id
_entity.type
_entity.pdbx_description
1 polymer ?
#
loop_
_entity_poly.entity_id
_entity_poly.type
_entity_poly.pdbx_seq_one_letter_code
_entity_poly.pdbx_strand_id
1 'polypeptide(L)'
;MNLTFLLLILFILCFWAQCLNGASSSSRPAEVNVGAIFTLKTINGRVSKIAIKAAEHDVNSDKSVLGGTKLSISFHDSNFSGFLGIVGALRYMGSDTVAIIGPQNAVMAHVLSHLANELHIPLLSFTALDPNLSPIQYPYFVQTAPNDLFQMAAIADMVSYFGWSDVIAIFTDDDQSRNGVTALGDKLAEKLCKISYKAALPPDPKATRIDVEKQLVQIRMMESRVIVLHTFSYSGKLVFEVAKELGMMESGYVWIASTWLSTVLDSLSPLPSNTVKSIQGALTLRPHTPDSDKKSAFIARWNQLSNGSIGLNPYGLYAYDTVWIIARALKRLLDQGGNISFSSNTNLKSHSKGTLNLGALSNFDGGENLLNNILQTRMIGLTGPLGFNLDRFPRRPSFDIINVIGNGYKQIGYWSNYSGLSVDSPEVLYTKAPNKSFAHQRLDSVEWPGGTRITPRGWVFRDNGRKLRIGVPKRVSYKNFVSQINGTDMVHGYCIDVFRAAIRQLPYPVPYKFILFGDGHKNPSYSELVNMVSSGVFDAAVGDITIVTNRTKIVDFTQPYIESGLLVVTPVRKLNSIAWAFLRPFTPLMWAVTTVFFFFVGAVVWVLEHRINDEFRGPPKKQIITMIWFSLSTMFFAHRENTMSTLGRFVMLIWLFVVLIITSSYTANLTSILTVQHLSSPITGIDTLVTSNQPVGFQVGSFAENYLREELNIPQSRLVALGSPQEYAMALENGTVAAVIDERPYIELFLSEHCMFAIRGQEFTKSGWGFAFPKDSPLAIDMSTAMLTLSENGDLQKIHSKWLAKRLVHSLQSLTSTMAFSLQVPVKPVTFPLSKPLSKRKPLFVCNLSLPLRYPLTSIEPEPVYASVKAFAPATVANLGPGFDFLGCAVDGVGDYVSLSIDPQVHPGEIAISEINGDNANKLSKNPLWNCAGIAAIEVMKMLGVRSVGLSLSLDKGLPLGSGLGSSAASAAAAAVAVNEIFGGKLGVEELVLAGLKSEEKVSGYHADNVAPAIMGGFILIRNYEPLELIRLSFPEDKELFFVLVSPDFEAPTKKMRAALPAEIGMPHHVWNCSQAGALVASVLQGDLVGLGKALSSDKIVEPRRAPLIPGMEAVKKAAIEAGAYGCTISGAGPTAVAVTDNEMKGKVIGEQMINAFLNEGKLKAVANVQRLDRVGARLIGSIPR
;
A
#
# COMPACT_ATOMS: atom_id res chain seq x y z
N MET A 1 -30.97 73.68 43.01
CA MET A 1 -30.05 72.83 42.22
C MET A 1 -28.65 72.98 42.80
N ASN A 2 -28.41 72.41 43.97
CA ASN A 2 -27.89 71.05 44.23
C ASN A 2 -26.36 71.05 44.29
N LEU A 3 -25.87 71.25 45.51
CA LEU A 3 -24.47 71.09 45.94
C LEU A 3 -23.87 69.74 45.50
N THR A 4 -24.73 68.73 45.29
CA THR A 4 -24.40 67.42 44.71
C THR A 4 -23.95 67.49 43.25
N PHE A 5 -24.39 68.48 42.46
CA PHE A 5 -23.95 68.65 41.07
C PHE A 5 -22.58 69.33 40.98
N LEU A 6 -22.28 70.25 41.90
CA LEU A 6 -20.96 70.89 41.99
C LEU A 6 -19.88 69.92 42.49
N LEU A 7 -20.24 69.06 43.46
CA LEU A 7 -19.39 67.97 43.93
C LEU A 7 -19.12 66.92 42.84
N LEU A 8 -20.11 66.62 41.99
CA LEU A 8 -19.92 65.70 40.86
C LEU A 8 -18.96 66.27 39.81
N ILE A 9 -19.05 67.58 39.52
CA ILE A 9 -18.14 68.26 38.59
C ILE A 9 -16.72 68.34 39.16
N LEU A 10 -16.56 68.61 40.46
CA LEU A 10 -15.25 68.57 41.11
C LEU A 10 -14.66 67.14 41.15
N PHE A 11 -15.49 66.12 41.34
CA PHE A 11 -15.04 64.73 41.32
C PHE A 11 -14.61 64.31 39.91
N ILE A 12 -15.34 64.73 38.87
CA ILE A 12 -15.00 64.49 37.46
C ILE A 12 -13.73 65.26 37.06
N LEU A 13 -13.55 66.51 37.53
CA LEU A 13 -12.33 67.29 37.29
C LEU A 13 -11.11 66.73 38.04
N CYS A 14 -11.27 66.23 39.26
CA CYS A 14 -10.20 65.53 39.99
C CYS A 14 -9.87 64.17 39.36
N PHE A 15 -10.85 63.45 38.81
CA PHE A 15 -10.63 62.20 38.09
C PHE A 15 -9.89 62.45 36.76
N TRP A 16 -10.24 63.53 36.04
CA TRP A 16 -9.51 63.94 34.84
C TRP A 16 -8.11 64.48 35.15
N ALA A 17 -7.92 65.19 36.27
CA ALA A 17 -6.60 65.65 36.72
C ALA A 17 -5.70 64.49 37.20
N GLN A 18 -6.27 63.41 37.76
CA GLN A 18 -5.53 62.18 38.05
C GLN A 18 -5.22 61.34 36.80
N CYS A 19 -6.07 61.39 35.77
CA CYS A 19 -5.78 60.76 34.48
C CYS A 19 -4.74 61.52 33.63
N LEU A 20 -4.54 62.83 33.85
CA LEU A 20 -3.55 63.64 33.13
C LEU A 20 -2.15 63.66 33.78
N ASN A 21 -2.00 63.16 35.02
CA ASN A 21 -0.72 63.11 35.75
C ASN A 21 -0.14 61.68 35.91
N GLY A 22 -0.60 60.74 35.08
CA GLY A 22 -0.06 59.38 34.99
C GLY A 22 1.01 59.20 33.91
N ALA A 23 1.75 60.24 33.52
CA ALA A 23 2.93 60.07 32.68
C ALA A 23 4.15 59.87 33.59
N SER A 24 4.28 58.68 34.18
CA SER A 24 5.59 58.25 34.68
C SER A 24 6.50 58.14 33.46
N SER A 25 7.39 59.12 33.27
CA SER A 25 8.45 59.05 32.28
C SER A 25 9.30 57.82 32.59
N SER A 26 9.07 56.72 31.89
CA SER A 26 9.96 55.56 31.88
C SER A 26 11.32 56.06 31.39
N SER A 27 12.29 56.17 32.30
CA SER A 27 13.65 56.55 31.94
C SER A 27 14.24 55.42 31.11
N ARG A 28 14.39 55.63 29.81
CA ARG A 28 15.08 54.68 28.94
C ARG A 28 16.48 54.40 29.52
N PRO A 29 16.91 53.14 29.64
CA PRO A 29 18.22 52.81 30.18
C PRO A 29 19.32 53.37 29.27
N ALA A 30 20.43 53.82 29.85
CA ALA A 30 21.55 54.36 29.08
C ALA A 30 22.27 53.27 28.27
N GLU A 31 22.37 52.06 28.82
CA GLU A 31 23.06 50.92 28.22
C GLU A 31 22.31 49.62 28.54
N VAL A 32 22.34 48.66 27.61
CA VAL A 32 21.75 47.32 27.74
C VAL A 32 22.78 46.26 27.39
N ASN A 33 22.95 45.28 28.28
CA ASN A 33 23.97 44.25 28.16
C ASN A 33 23.43 42.96 27.54
N VAL A 34 24.16 42.42 26.57
CA VAL A 34 23.92 41.10 25.96
C VAL A 34 25.19 40.26 26.11
N GLY A 35 25.02 38.99 26.50
CA GLY A 35 26.12 38.04 26.63
C GLY A 35 26.34 37.26 25.34
N ALA A 36 27.56 36.88 25.02
CA ALA A 36 27.89 36.01 23.89
C ALA A 36 28.84 34.88 24.32
N ILE A 37 28.44 33.61 24.12
CA ILE A 37 29.22 32.44 24.56
C ILE A 37 29.63 31.61 23.34
N PHE A 38 30.92 31.62 23.01
CA PHE A 38 31.45 30.92 21.84
C PHE A 38 32.83 30.34 22.10
N THR A 39 33.24 29.34 21.30
CA THR A 39 34.64 28.89 21.29
C THR A 39 35.39 29.71 20.24
N LEU A 40 36.05 30.78 20.68
CA LEU A 40 36.60 31.82 19.79
C LEU A 40 37.75 31.33 18.91
N LYS A 41 38.34 30.17 19.20
CA LYS A 41 39.39 29.54 18.39
C LYS A 41 38.87 28.79 17.16
N THR A 42 37.58 28.45 17.11
CA THR A 42 36.98 27.77 15.95
C THR A 42 36.76 28.74 14.77
N ILE A 43 36.58 28.20 13.56
CA ILE A 43 36.25 29.01 12.36
C ILE A 43 34.99 29.85 12.64
N ASN A 44 33.90 29.20 13.04
CA ASN A 44 32.63 29.88 13.34
C ASN A 44 32.76 30.86 14.49
N GLY A 45 33.52 30.54 15.55
CA GLY A 45 33.75 31.47 16.67
C GLY A 45 34.49 32.75 16.25
N ARG A 46 35.54 32.63 15.41
CA ARG A 46 36.29 33.77 14.88
C ARG A 46 35.41 34.66 13.99
N VAL A 47 34.70 34.05 13.04
CA VAL A 47 33.79 34.76 12.12
C VAL A 47 32.66 35.45 12.91
N SER A 48 32.03 34.73 13.83
CA SER A 48 30.92 35.27 14.65
C SER A 48 31.37 36.45 15.51
N LYS A 49 32.57 36.40 16.10
CA LYS A 49 33.10 37.51 16.91
C LYS A 49 33.22 38.80 16.09
N ILE A 50 33.73 38.71 14.87
CA ILE A 50 33.89 39.87 13.97
C ILE A 50 32.50 40.38 13.55
N ALA A 51 31.61 39.48 13.14
CA ALA A 51 30.27 39.83 12.68
C ALA A 51 29.40 40.48 13.78
N ILE A 52 29.40 39.92 14.99
CA ILE A 52 28.65 40.45 16.14
C ILE A 52 29.16 41.84 16.53
N LYS A 53 30.49 42.05 16.55
CA LYS A 53 31.07 43.39 16.81
C LYS A 53 30.73 44.41 15.73
N ALA A 54 30.72 43.99 14.47
CA ALA A 54 30.28 44.85 13.37
C ALA A 54 28.81 45.24 13.52
N ALA A 55 27.95 44.29 13.90
CA ALA A 55 26.53 44.55 14.15
C ALA A 55 26.31 45.49 15.35
N GLU A 56 27.03 45.27 16.46
CA GLU A 56 27.01 46.15 17.65
C GLU A 56 27.38 47.59 17.26
N HIS A 57 28.43 47.77 16.47
CA HIS A 57 28.85 49.09 15.99
C HIS A 57 27.76 49.74 15.10
N ASP A 58 27.20 49.01 14.15
CA ASP A 58 26.18 49.55 13.24
C ASP A 58 24.88 49.91 13.98
N VAL A 59 24.42 49.06 14.90
CA VAL A 59 23.23 49.33 15.73
C VAL A 59 23.43 50.58 16.58
N ASN A 60 24.59 50.74 17.20
CA ASN A 60 24.90 51.91 18.04
C ASN A 60 25.14 53.20 17.23
N SER A 61 25.57 53.08 15.97
CA SER A 61 25.77 54.23 15.07
C SER A 61 24.44 54.84 14.62
N ASP A 62 23.40 54.02 14.49
CA ASP A 62 22.05 54.47 14.11
C ASP A 62 21.20 54.76 15.36
N LYS A 63 21.14 56.06 15.74
CA LYS A 63 20.36 56.54 16.89
C LYS A 63 18.86 56.23 16.80
N SER A 64 18.32 55.93 15.61
CA SER A 64 16.91 55.59 15.43
C SER A 64 16.56 54.17 15.92
N VAL A 65 17.55 53.27 16.04
CA VAL A 65 17.32 51.86 16.36
C VAL A 65 16.91 51.70 17.82
N LEU A 66 17.74 52.11 18.78
CA LEU A 66 17.44 51.98 20.21
C LEU A 66 17.02 53.30 20.89
N GLY A 67 16.86 54.39 20.12
CA GLY A 67 16.31 55.66 20.60
C GLY A 67 17.09 56.24 21.79
N GLY A 68 18.43 56.22 21.70
CA GLY A 68 19.35 56.78 22.69
C GLY A 68 20.02 55.75 23.63
N THR A 69 19.47 54.54 23.76
CA THR A 69 20.09 53.45 24.55
C THR A 69 21.21 52.77 23.76
N LYS A 70 22.36 52.52 24.40
CA LYS A 70 23.50 51.82 23.80
C LYS A 70 23.41 50.30 24.01
N LEU A 71 23.68 49.52 22.98
CA LEU A 71 23.83 48.05 23.06
C LEU A 71 25.28 47.69 23.38
N SER A 72 25.49 46.84 24.40
CA SER A 72 26.80 46.38 24.84
C SER A 72 26.88 44.86 24.77
N ILE A 73 27.78 44.31 23.95
CA ILE A 73 27.92 42.86 23.79
C ILE A 73 29.24 42.38 24.38
N SER A 74 29.15 41.57 25.43
CA SER A 74 30.31 40.99 26.10
C SER A 74 30.53 39.55 25.65
N PHE A 75 31.79 39.16 25.44
CA PHE A 75 32.16 37.82 24.96
C PHE A 75 32.81 36.98 26.05
N HIS A 76 32.42 35.71 26.13
CA HIS A 76 33.06 34.69 26.95
C HIS A 76 33.56 33.54 26.07
N ASP A 77 34.86 33.24 26.17
CA ASP A 77 35.47 32.14 25.43
C ASP A 77 35.34 30.83 26.21
N SER A 78 34.58 29.88 25.67
CA SER A 78 34.45 28.55 26.27
C SER A 78 35.68 27.66 26.07
N ASN A 79 36.60 28.01 25.16
CA ASN A 79 37.85 27.27 24.88
C ASN A 79 37.66 25.74 24.79
N PHE A 80 36.66 25.28 24.04
CA PHE A 80 36.27 23.86 23.87
C PHE A 80 35.86 23.12 25.15
N SER A 81 35.68 23.82 26.28
CA SER A 81 35.24 23.25 27.55
C SER A 81 33.77 23.56 27.80
N GLY A 82 32.96 22.51 27.96
CA GLY A 82 31.56 22.67 28.36
C GLY A 82 31.43 23.33 29.74
N PHE A 83 32.32 22.96 30.68
CA PHE A 83 32.35 23.56 32.01
C PHE A 83 32.61 25.07 31.96
N LEU A 84 33.59 25.53 31.16
CA LEU A 84 33.85 26.97 31.01
C LEU A 84 32.67 27.69 30.33
N GLY A 85 31.94 27.01 29.44
CA GLY A 85 30.69 27.52 28.88
C GLY A 85 29.61 27.77 29.95
N ILE A 86 29.44 26.82 30.88
CA ILE A 86 28.51 26.96 32.01
C ILE A 86 28.92 28.12 32.92
N VAL A 87 30.21 28.23 33.26
CA VAL A 87 30.72 29.36 34.07
C VAL A 87 30.44 30.71 33.40
N GLY A 88 30.61 30.79 32.07
CA GLY A 88 30.28 31.99 31.31
C GLY A 88 28.79 32.33 31.35
N ALA A 89 27.93 31.34 31.18
CA ALA A 89 26.49 31.53 31.26
C ALA A 89 26.05 31.99 32.65
N LEU A 90 26.51 31.34 33.72
CA LEU A 90 26.23 31.73 35.10
C LEU A 90 26.70 33.16 35.40
N ARG A 91 27.85 33.56 34.85
CA ARG A 91 28.35 34.94 34.96
C ARG A 91 27.39 35.94 34.30
N TYR A 92 26.89 35.64 33.11
CA TYR A 92 25.94 36.53 32.40
C TYR A 92 24.55 36.54 33.04
N MET A 93 24.11 35.40 33.57
CA MET A 93 22.84 35.24 34.27
C MET A 93 22.87 35.83 35.69
N GLY A 94 24.05 36.04 36.26
CA GLY A 94 24.28 36.78 37.50
C GLY A 94 24.60 38.26 37.31
N SER A 95 24.56 38.76 36.06
CA SER A 95 24.68 40.18 35.72
C SER A 95 23.39 40.67 35.04
N ASP A 96 23.23 41.99 34.90
CA ASP A 96 22.08 42.63 34.27
C ASP A 96 22.06 42.42 32.73
N THR A 97 22.02 41.16 32.30
CA THR A 97 22.03 40.73 30.89
C THR A 97 20.62 40.38 30.44
N VAL A 98 20.17 40.97 29.32
CA VAL A 98 18.79 40.78 28.84
C VAL A 98 18.61 39.60 27.89
N ALA A 99 19.68 39.15 27.24
CA ALA A 99 19.68 38.02 26.32
C ALA A 99 21.10 37.45 26.17
N ILE A 100 21.19 36.17 25.76
CA ILE A 100 22.48 35.51 25.51
C ILE A 100 22.50 34.98 24.07
N ILE A 101 23.57 35.28 23.34
CA ILE A 101 23.88 34.76 22.01
C ILE A 101 24.82 33.56 22.15
N GLY A 102 24.43 32.41 21.61
CA GLY A 102 25.10 31.13 21.80
C GLY A 102 24.30 30.19 22.72
N PRO A 103 24.90 29.12 23.24
CA PRO A 103 26.29 28.72 23.05
C PRO A 103 26.55 28.22 21.64
N GLN A 104 27.85 28.06 21.30
CA GLN A 104 28.24 27.56 19.99
C GLN A 104 27.83 26.10 19.74
N ASN A 105 27.96 25.24 20.76
CA ASN A 105 27.73 23.80 20.68
C ASN A 105 26.36 23.44 21.27
N ALA A 106 25.60 22.56 20.61
CA ALA A 106 24.29 22.13 21.08
C ALA A 106 24.33 21.33 22.40
N VAL A 107 25.40 20.58 22.69
CA VAL A 107 25.57 19.90 24.00
C VAL A 107 25.45 20.92 25.13
N MET A 108 26.02 22.11 24.95
CA MET A 108 25.87 23.20 25.92
C MET A 108 24.52 23.88 25.82
N ALA A 109 23.92 23.97 24.64
CA ALA A 109 22.60 24.56 24.48
C ALA A 109 21.55 23.78 25.29
N HIS A 110 21.60 22.44 25.32
CA HIS A 110 20.72 21.62 26.16
C HIS A 110 20.84 21.98 27.65
N VAL A 111 22.07 22.09 28.16
CA VAL A 111 22.33 22.42 29.58
C VAL A 111 21.93 23.85 29.90
N LEU A 112 22.35 24.82 29.07
CA LEU A 112 22.10 26.24 29.32
C LEU A 112 20.63 26.62 29.13
N SER A 113 19.89 25.90 28.30
CA SER A 113 18.46 26.15 28.12
C SER A 113 17.64 25.86 29.38
N HIS A 114 18.06 24.89 30.21
CA HIS A 114 17.43 24.69 31.52
C HIS A 114 17.62 25.90 32.44
N LEU A 115 18.82 26.49 32.47
CA LEU A 115 19.09 27.70 33.26
C LEU A 115 18.33 28.90 32.69
N ALA A 116 18.28 29.04 31.37
CA ALA A 116 17.54 30.10 30.67
C ALA A 116 16.04 30.04 30.99
N ASN A 117 15.46 28.84 31.08
CA ASN A 117 14.06 28.65 31.46
C ASN A 117 13.77 29.14 32.88
N GLU A 118 14.62 28.81 33.85
CA GLU A 118 14.43 29.19 35.25
C GLU A 118 14.61 30.70 35.49
N LEU A 119 15.50 31.34 34.72
CA LEU A 119 15.83 32.77 34.86
C LEU A 119 15.11 33.67 33.86
N HIS A 120 14.28 33.09 32.99
CA HIS A 120 13.55 33.77 31.92
C HIS A 120 14.43 34.60 30.96
N ILE A 121 15.64 34.12 30.64
CA ILE A 121 16.57 34.82 29.75
C ILE A 121 16.52 34.20 28.35
N PRO A 122 16.12 34.93 27.29
CA PRO A 122 16.16 34.40 25.93
C PRO A 122 17.56 34.00 25.48
N LEU A 123 17.68 32.77 24.95
CA LEU A 123 18.93 32.18 24.44
C LEU A 123 18.81 31.98 22.92
N LEU A 124 19.62 32.69 22.14
CA LEU A 124 19.56 32.67 20.68
C LEU A 124 20.84 32.06 20.10
N SER A 125 20.74 31.02 19.28
CA SER A 125 21.92 30.40 18.65
C SER A 125 21.69 30.12 17.16
N PHE A 126 22.72 30.37 16.36
CA PHE A 126 22.79 30.04 14.93
C PHE A 126 23.77 28.89 14.64
N THR A 127 24.39 28.29 15.66
CA THR A 127 25.32 27.16 15.50
C THR A 127 24.96 25.95 16.34
N ALA A 128 24.16 26.10 17.40
CA ALA A 128 23.55 24.99 18.13
C ALA A 128 22.28 24.52 17.38
N LEU A 129 22.49 23.69 16.37
CA LEU A 129 21.49 23.33 15.36
C LEU A 129 20.87 21.95 15.58
N ASP A 130 20.96 21.41 16.79
CA ASP A 130 20.36 20.13 17.15
C ASP A 130 18.83 20.17 16.98
N PRO A 131 18.23 19.19 16.28
CA PRO A 131 16.78 19.11 16.10
C PRO A 131 16.00 18.85 17.39
N ASN A 132 16.63 18.32 18.45
CA ASN A 132 15.97 17.98 19.72
C ASN A 132 15.86 19.16 20.70
N LEU A 133 16.35 20.34 20.36
CA LEU A 133 16.15 21.57 21.14
C LEU A 133 14.72 22.12 20.96
N SER A 134 13.73 21.32 21.39
CA SER A 134 12.30 21.60 21.21
C SER A 134 11.81 22.77 22.08
N PRO A 135 10.94 23.65 21.54
CA PRO A 135 10.37 24.76 22.30
C PRO A 135 9.48 24.33 23.46
N ILE A 136 8.99 23.08 23.47
CA ILE A 136 8.18 22.53 24.55
C ILE A 136 9.03 22.33 25.81
N GLN A 137 10.24 21.80 25.65
CA GLN A 137 11.17 21.58 26.75
C GLN A 137 12.02 22.82 27.06
N TYR A 138 12.33 23.61 26.03
CA TYR A 138 13.22 24.77 26.10
C TYR A 138 12.51 26.05 25.62
N PRO A 139 11.51 26.53 26.38
CA PRO A 139 10.69 27.69 26.02
C PRO A 139 11.43 29.03 26.02
N TYR A 140 12.72 29.12 26.29
CA TYR A 140 13.51 30.35 26.09
C TYR A 140 14.60 30.22 25.02
N PHE A 141 14.71 29.06 24.37
CA PHE A 141 15.68 28.84 23.29
C PHE A 141 15.08 29.16 21.92
N VAL A 142 15.88 29.80 21.06
CA VAL A 142 15.51 30.16 19.68
C VAL A 142 16.68 29.89 18.73
N GLN A 143 16.41 29.13 17.66
CA GLN A 143 17.38 28.88 16.61
C GLN A 143 17.27 29.97 15.54
N THR A 144 18.36 30.70 15.28
CA THR A 144 18.35 31.79 14.29
C THR A 144 18.89 31.38 12.91
N ALA A 145 19.32 30.13 12.74
CA ALA A 145 19.71 29.52 11.47
C ALA A 145 18.97 28.18 11.25
N PRO A 146 18.89 27.66 10.00
CA PRO A 146 18.30 26.36 9.72
C PRO A 146 18.97 25.23 10.51
N ASN A 147 18.18 24.41 11.19
CA ASN A 147 18.69 23.31 12.02
C ASN A 147 19.04 22.04 11.21
N ASP A 148 19.70 21.08 11.86
CA ASP A 148 20.24 19.89 11.20
C ASP A 148 19.13 18.97 10.64
N LEU A 149 17.89 19.02 11.14
CA LEU A 149 16.75 18.30 10.55
C LEU A 149 16.61 18.58 9.05
N PHE A 150 16.70 19.85 8.67
CA PHE A 150 16.53 20.27 7.27
C PHE A 150 17.75 19.92 6.43
N GLN A 151 18.95 19.97 7.01
CA GLN A 151 20.17 19.50 6.34
C GLN A 151 20.08 18.00 6.03
N MET A 152 19.59 17.19 6.98
CA MET A 152 19.43 15.75 6.79
C MET A 152 18.32 15.41 5.80
N ALA A 153 17.22 16.18 5.80
CA ALA A 153 16.18 16.05 4.78
C ALA A 153 16.73 16.34 3.37
N ALA A 154 17.59 17.35 3.22
CA ALA A 154 18.25 17.65 1.95
C ALA A 154 19.18 16.51 1.49
N ILE A 155 19.97 15.94 2.40
CA ILE A 155 20.85 14.79 2.10
C ILE A 155 20.01 13.57 1.70
N ALA A 156 18.92 13.27 2.42
CA ALA A 156 18.05 12.15 2.09
C ALA A 156 17.37 12.32 0.71
N ASP A 157 16.91 13.52 0.38
CA ASP A 157 16.38 13.82 -0.96
C ASP A 157 17.46 13.65 -2.04
N MET A 158 18.71 14.06 -1.79
CA MET A 158 19.83 13.81 -2.73
C MET A 158 20.09 12.32 -2.93
N VAL A 159 20.12 11.53 -1.84
CA VAL A 159 20.33 10.08 -1.90
C VAL A 159 19.27 9.39 -2.74
N SER A 160 17.99 9.75 -2.51
CA SER A 160 16.86 9.24 -3.27
C SER A 160 16.89 9.69 -4.75
N TYR A 161 17.24 10.95 -5.02
CA TYR A 161 17.34 11.51 -6.37
C TYR A 161 18.35 10.77 -7.25
N PHE A 162 19.51 10.40 -6.71
CA PHE A 162 20.52 9.64 -7.44
C PHE A 162 20.25 8.12 -7.49
N GLY A 163 19.14 7.65 -6.89
CA GLY A 163 18.71 6.26 -6.94
C GLY A 163 19.47 5.32 -6.00
N TRP A 164 20.10 5.84 -4.94
CA TRP A 164 20.81 5.03 -3.96
C TRP A 164 19.89 4.62 -2.79
N SER A 165 19.98 3.36 -2.37
CA SER A 165 19.17 2.81 -1.27
C SER A 165 19.91 2.69 0.06
N ASP A 166 21.24 2.57 0.02
CA ASP A 166 22.05 2.22 1.19
C ASP A 166 23.21 3.19 1.38
N VAL A 167 23.27 3.82 2.55
CA VAL A 167 24.31 4.81 2.89
C VAL A 167 25.07 4.43 4.16
N ILE A 168 26.27 4.97 4.29
CA ILE A 168 27.12 4.87 5.47
C ILE A 168 27.21 6.24 6.10
N ALA A 169 26.93 6.37 7.39
CA ALA A 169 27.02 7.63 8.12
C ALA A 169 28.28 7.63 9.00
N ILE A 170 29.21 8.55 8.73
CA ILE A 170 30.36 8.84 9.60
C ILE A 170 30.04 10.12 10.36
N PHE A 171 30.10 10.07 11.69
CA PHE A 171 29.72 11.21 12.52
C PHE A 171 30.55 11.33 13.81
N THR A 172 30.58 12.53 14.38
CA THR A 172 31.22 12.78 15.68
C THR A 172 30.28 12.34 16.81
N ASP A 173 30.78 11.69 17.85
CA ASP A 173 29.95 11.12 18.93
C ASP A 173 29.55 12.17 19.99
N ASP A 174 28.80 13.18 19.55
CA ASP A 174 28.16 14.20 20.39
C ASP A 174 26.63 14.23 20.19
N ASP A 175 25.90 14.94 21.06
CA ASP A 175 24.43 14.95 21.03
C ASP A 175 23.88 15.48 19.70
N GLN A 176 24.44 16.57 19.18
CA GLN A 176 24.01 17.19 17.92
C GLN A 176 24.16 16.22 16.75
N SER A 177 25.34 15.63 16.63
CA SER A 177 25.69 14.72 15.55
C SER A 177 24.92 13.41 15.63
N ARG A 178 24.71 12.84 16.84
CA ARG A 178 23.87 11.66 17.06
C ARG A 178 22.41 11.92 16.67
N ASN A 179 21.87 13.06 17.10
CA ASN A 179 20.50 13.46 16.79
C ASN A 179 20.34 13.77 15.30
N GLY A 180 21.35 14.38 14.67
CA GLY A 180 21.43 14.56 13.23
C GLY A 180 21.43 13.24 12.46
N VAL A 181 22.25 12.26 12.83
CA VAL A 181 22.25 10.93 12.17
C VAL A 181 20.95 10.16 12.41
N THR A 182 20.29 10.38 13.55
CA THR A 182 18.95 9.83 13.81
C THR A 182 17.92 10.44 12.87
N ALA A 183 17.88 11.78 12.77
CA ALA A 183 17.02 12.48 11.82
C ALA A 183 17.29 12.10 10.35
N LEU A 184 18.55 11.84 9.98
CA LEU A 184 18.92 11.29 8.67
C LEU A 184 18.32 9.90 8.46
N GLY A 185 18.40 9.03 9.46
CA GLY A 185 17.79 7.69 9.42
C GLY A 185 16.28 7.78 9.15
N ASP A 186 15.58 8.65 9.88
CA ASP A 186 14.14 8.86 9.71
C ASP A 186 13.81 9.40 8.30
N LYS A 187 14.58 10.39 7.82
CA LYS A 187 14.38 10.97 6.49
C LYS A 187 14.71 10.03 5.34
N LEU A 188 15.68 9.12 5.53
CA LEU A 188 15.98 8.06 4.56
C LEU A 188 14.87 7.01 4.55
N ALA A 189 14.34 6.63 5.72
CA ALA A 189 13.26 5.65 5.83
C ALA A 189 11.98 6.13 5.12
N GLU A 190 11.64 7.43 5.21
CA GLU A 190 10.56 8.06 4.43
C GLU A 190 10.71 7.88 2.91
N LYS A 191 11.92 7.58 2.44
CA LYS A 191 12.29 7.40 1.02
C LYS A 191 12.62 5.95 0.64
N LEU A 192 12.36 5.00 1.54
CA LEU A 192 12.74 3.59 1.37
C LEU A 192 14.26 3.37 1.25
N CYS A 193 15.05 4.29 1.80
CA CYS A 193 16.50 4.19 1.93
C CYS A 193 16.87 3.86 3.38
N LYS A 194 18.08 3.31 3.61
CA LYS A 194 18.56 2.97 4.96
C LYS A 194 20.02 3.32 5.19
N ILE A 195 20.37 3.51 6.46
CA ILE A 195 21.76 3.61 6.91
C ILE A 195 22.25 2.19 7.20
N SER A 196 23.16 1.68 6.37
CA SER A 196 23.72 0.33 6.50
C SER A 196 24.80 0.23 7.57
N TYR A 197 25.50 1.33 7.85
CA TYR A 197 26.52 1.40 8.90
C TYR A 197 26.65 2.81 9.49
N LYS A 198 26.84 2.89 10.81
CA LYS A 198 27.03 4.11 11.59
C LYS A 198 28.43 4.07 12.22
N ALA A 199 29.32 4.92 11.75
CA ALA A 199 30.70 5.04 12.22
C ALA A 199 30.84 6.27 13.12
N ALA A 200 30.98 6.05 14.42
CA ALA A 200 31.16 7.12 15.41
C ALA A 200 32.65 7.43 15.61
N LEU A 201 32.99 8.72 15.61
CA LEU A 201 34.33 9.25 15.91
C LEU A 201 34.34 10.02 17.24
N PRO A 202 35.46 10.09 17.96
CA PRO A 202 35.54 10.89 19.19
C PRO A 202 35.15 12.37 18.99
N PRO A 203 34.61 13.05 20.02
CA PRO A 203 34.26 14.48 19.96
C PRO A 203 35.38 15.36 19.44
N ASP A 204 35.07 16.30 18.54
CA ASP A 204 36.06 17.19 17.93
C ASP A 204 36.69 18.13 18.98
N PRO A 205 38.02 18.37 18.96
CA PRO A 205 39.05 17.88 18.03
C PRO A 205 39.84 16.65 18.53
N LYS A 206 39.25 15.80 19.38
CA LYS A 206 39.96 14.68 20.02
C LYS A 206 40.16 13.44 19.13
N ALA A 207 39.51 13.39 17.97
CA ALA A 207 39.63 12.26 17.04
C ALA A 207 41.08 12.11 16.56
N THR A 208 41.63 10.90 16.69
CA THR A 208 42.97 10.58 16.21
C THR A 208 42.94 9.95 14.82
N ARG A 209 44.08 9.96 14.12
CA ARG A 209 44.23 9.29 12.83
C ARG A 209 43.90 7.80 12.92
N ILE A 210 44.31 7.13 14.01
CA ILE A 210 44.07 5.71 14.27
C ILE A 210 42.56 5.41 14.36
N ASP A 211 41.80 6.28 15.04
CA ASP A 211 40.35 6.13 15.16
C ASP A 211 39.68 6.17 13.78
N VAL A 212 40.09 7.12 12.93
CA VAL A 212 39.59 7.30 11.56
C VAL A 212 39.98 6.12 10.66
N GLU A 213 41.25 5.72 10.66
CA GLU A 213 41.75 4.59 9.86
C GLU A 213 40.99 3.31 10.17
N LYS A 214 40.76 3.01 11.46
CA LYS A 214 39.99 1.85 11.90
C LYS A 214 38.59 1.81 11.28
N GLN A 215 37.87 2.94 11.30
CA GLN A 215 36.53 3.03 10.74
C GLN A 215 36.54 2.92 9.21
N LEU A 216 37.45 3.62 8.54
CA LEU A 216 37.51 3.65 7.08
C LEU A 216 37.93 2.30 6.46
N VAL A 217 38.84 1.56 7.10
CA VAL A 217 39.19 0.20 6.67
C VAL A 217 37.97 -0.72 6.73
N GLN A 218 37.16 -0.63 7.79
CA GLN A 218 35.93 -1.40 7.90
C GLN A 218 34.92 -1.01 6.80
N ILE A 219 34.74 0.29 6.55
CA ILE A 219 33.83 0.83 5.52
C ILE A 219 34.26 0.39 4.12
N ARG A 220 35.57 0.38 3.82
CA ARG A 220 36.09 -0.06 2.52
C ARG A 220 35.67 -1.49 2.17
N MET A 221 35.55 -2.38 3.16
CA MET A 221 35.15 -3.78 2.99
C MET A 221 33.62 -3.97 2.82
N MET A 222 32.81 -2.92 3.00
CA MET A 222 31.35 -2.98 2.85
C MET A 222 30.93 -2.87 1.39
N GLU A 223 29.65 -3.08 1.09
CA GLU A 223 29.10 -2.99 -0.28
C GLU A 223 28.75 -1.55 -0.67
N SER A 224 28.19 -0.76 0.26
CA SER A 224 27.84 0.63 0.00
C SER A 224 29.09 1.49 -0.22
N ARG A 225 28.97 2.43 -1.15
CA ARG A 225 29.98 3.43 -1.51
C ARG A 225 29.49 4.87 -1.34
N VAL A 226 28.28 5.04 -0.78
CA VAL A 226 27.68 6.35 -0.48
C VAL A 226 27.93 6.68 0.98
N ILE A 227 28.77 7.68 1.22
CA ILE A 227 29.23 8.05 2.56
C ILE A 227 28.76 9.46 2.89
N VAL A 228 27.97 9.56 3.96
CA VAL A 228 27.55 10.83 4.55
C VAL A 228 28.48 11.16 5.71
N LEU A 229 29.15 12.32 5.63
CA LEU A 229 30.13 12.78 6.61
C LEU A 229 29.57 13.95 7.43
N HIS A 230 29.04 13.64 8.61
CA HIS A 230 28.43 14.58 9.54
C HIS A 230 29.31 14.82 10.78
N THR A 231 30.30 15.71 10.64
CA THR A 231 31.31 15.98 11.66
C THR A 231 31.58 17.49 11.75
N PHE A 232 32.65 17.88 12.46
CA PHE A 232 33.18 19.23 12.46
C PHE A 232 34.47 19.36 11.63
N SER A 233 34.95 20.59 11.47
CA SER A 233 36.03 20.91 10.53
C SER A 233 37.36 20.19 10.79
N TYR A 234 37.74 19.88 12.03
CA TYR A 234 39.00 19.17 12.30
C TYR A 234 38.89 17.68 11.94
N SER A 235 37.93 16.97 12.53
CA SER A 235 37.68 15.54 12.26
C SER A 235 37.34 15.28 10.78
N GLY A 236 36.52 16.14 10.15
CA GLY A 236 36.14 15.97 8.75
C GLY A 236 37.31 16.08 7.76
N LYS A 237 38.25 17.01 7.99
CA LYS A 237 39.48 17.12 7.17
C LYS A 237 40.36 15.88 7.31
N LEU A 238 40.51 15.38 8.55
CA LEU A 238 41.29 14.17 8.83
C LEU A 238 40.68 12.94 8.13
N VAL A 239 39.35 12.81 8.13
CA VAL A 239 38.65 11.73 7.41
C VAL A 239 38.96 11.76 5.92
N PHE A 240 38.87 12.92 5.26
CA PHE A 240 39.17 13.03 3.83
C PHE A 240 40.65 12.76 3.51
N GLU A 241 41.58 13.21 4.36
CA GLU A 241 43.01 12.92 4.22
C GLU A 241 43.26 11.41 4.22
N VAL A 242 42.78 10.70 5.24
CA VAL A 242 42.94 9.24 5.37
C VAL A 242 42.17 8.50 4.26
N ALA A 243 40.96 8.95 3.91
CA ALA A 243 40.17 8.35 2.84
C ALA A 243 40.91 8.39 1.50
N LYS A 244 41.60 9.49 1.20
CA LYS A 244 42.41 9.60 -0.01
C LYS A 244 43.58 8.61 -0.02
N GLU A 245 44.28 8.47 1.11
CA GLU A 245 45.39 7.51 1.24
C GLU A 245 44.92 6.06 1.10
N LEU A 246 43.70 5.76 1.55
CA LEU A 246 43.08 4.44 1.43
C LEU A 246 42.45 4.18 0.04
N GLY A 247 42.56 5.11 -0.92
CA GLY A 247 41.98 4.99 -2.26
C GLY A 247 40.46 5.19 -2.32
N MET A 248 39.84 5.73 -1.26
CA MET A 248 38.39 5.94 -1.17
C MET A 248 37.92 7.25 -1.81
N MET A 249 38.82 7.99 -2.46
CA MET A 249 38.54 9.21 -3.24
C MET A 249 38.65 8.95 -4.77
N GLU A 250 38.58 7.70 -5.18
CA GLU A 250 38.59 7.27 -6.59
C GLU A 250 37.18 7.07 -7.17
N SER A 251 37.11 6.77 -8.48
CA SER A 251 35.85 6.53 -9.19
C SER A 251 35.04 5.41 -8.55
N GLY A 252 33.77 5.70 -8.25
CA GLY A 252 32.82 4.76 -7.64
C GLY A 252 32.41 5.12 -6.22
N TYR A 253 33.19 5.94 -5.51
CA TYR A 253 32.82 6.49 -4.21
C TYR A 253 31.98 7.76 -4.34
N VAL A 254 31.10 7.98 -3.36
CA VAL A 254 30.28 9.17 -3.22
C VAL A 254 30.47 9.71 -1.80
N TRP A 255 30.82 10.99 -1.69
CA TRP A 255 30.99 11.67 -0.40
C TRP A 255 30.05 12.86 -0.31
N ILE A 256 29.20 12.87 0.72
CA ILE A 256 28.29 13.98 1.03
C ILE A 256 28.63 14.49 2.42
N ALA A 257 29.29 15.65 2.48
CA ALA A 257 29.63 16.31 3.74
C ALA A 257 28.53 17.29 4.17
N SER A 258 28.25 17.34 5.47
CA SER A 258 27.42 18.38 6.06
C SER A 258 28.05 19.78 5.95
N THR A 259 27.36 20.82 6.42
CA THR A 259 27.71 22.23 6.22
C THR A 259 29.07 22.69 6.76
N TRP A 260 29.78 21.87 7.54
CA TRP A 260 31.14 22.18 7.98
C TRP A 260 32.10 22.34 6.79
N LEU A 261 31.91 21.60 5.69
CA LEU A 261 32.83 21.65 4.55
C LEU A 261 32.68 22.96 3.77
N SER A 262 31.44 23.40 3.50
CA SER A 262 31.19 24.73 2.91
C SER A 262 31.72 25.86 3.80
N THR A 263 31.59 25.72 5.12
CA THR A 263 32.18 26.67 6.09
C THR A 263 33.71 26.76 5.95
N VAL A 264 34.39 25.64 5.74
CA VAL A 264 35.85 25.61 5.51
C VAL A 264 36.21 26.25 4.17
N LEU A 265 35.43 25.96 3.11
CA LEU A 265 35.64 26.51 1.78
C LEU A 265 35.49 28.04 1.77
N ASP A 266 34.46 28.58 2.43
CA ASP A 266 34.19 30.01 2.43
C ASP A 266 35.16 30.79 3.35
N SER A 267 35.58 30.20 4.48
CA SER A 267 36.42 30.91 5.47
C SER A 267 37.93 30.76 5.31
N LEU A 268 38.42 29.67 4.71
CA LEU A 268 39.85 29.36 4.61
C LEU A 268 40.37 29.32 3.17
N SER A 269 39.64 29.90 2.22
CA SER A 269 40.07 29.98 0.81
C SER A 269 41.23 30.98 0.62
N PRO A 270 42.27 30.66 -0.18
CA PRO A 270 42.49 29.37 -0.86
C PRO A 270 43.01 28.29 0.09
N LEU A 271 42.48 27.07 -0.05
CA LEU A 271 42.91 25.92 0.74
C LEU A 271 44.28 25.37 0.27
N PRO A 272 45.06 24.72 1.15
CA PRO A 272 46.29 24.02 0.77
C PRO A 272 46.02 22.97 -0.32
N SER A 273 46.93 22.85 -1.28
CA SER A 273 46.76 21.96 -2.45
C SER A 273 46.53 20.48 -2.08
N ASN A 274 47.14 20.01 -0.98
CA ASN A 274 46.92 18.65 -0.48
C ASN A 274 45.49 18.42 0.01
N THR A 275 44.93 19.40 0.73
CA THR A 275 43.55 19.37 1.23
C THR A 275 42.55 19.46 0.09
N VAL A 276 42.79 20.32 -0.89
CA VAL A 276 41.93 20.42 -2.09
C VAL A 276 41.84 19.06 -2.80
N LYS A 277 42.98 18.40 -2.99
CA LYS A 277 43.03 17.08 -3.62
C LYS A 277 42.37 15.96 -2.80
N SER A 278 42.18 16.12 -1.50
CA SER A 278 41.53 15.09 -0.66
C SER A 278 40.00 15.23 -0.60
N ILE A 279 39.45 16.36 -1.05
CA ILE A 279 38.00 16.63 -1.05
C ILE A 279 37.41 16.75 -2.46
N GLN A 280 38.20 16.51 -3.50
CA GLN A 280 37.77 16.62 -4.90
C GLN A 280 36.56 15.71 -5.20
N GLY A 281 35.50 16.28 -5.78
CA GLY A 281 34.27 15.58 -6.12
C GLY A 281 33.33 15.29 -4.94
N ALA A 282 33.64 15.79 -3.74
CA ALA A 282 32.72 15.72 -2.60
C ALA A 282 31.59 16.75 -2.75
N LEU A 283 30.38 16.33 -2.37
CA LEU A 283 29.21 17.21 -2.27
C LEU A 283 29.12 17.79 -0.87
N THR A 284 28.63 19.02 -0.75
CA THR A 284 28.29 19.62 0.54
C THR A 284 27.11 20.57 0.42
N LEU A 285 26.53 20.92 1.57
CA LEU A 285 25.46 21.88 1.68
C LEU A 285 25.98 23.18 2.27
N ARG A 286 25.41 24.30 1.83
CA ARG A 286 25.64 25.62 2.41
C ARG A 286 24.29 26.26 2.74
N PRO A 287 24.05 26.78 3.95
CA PRO A 287 22.79 27.48 4.23
C PRO A 287 22.55 28.59 3.20
N HIS A 288 21.43 28.53 2.50
CA HIS A 288 21.12 29.48 1.44
C HIS A 288 20.86 30.86 2.04
N THR A 289 21.52 31.87 1.48
CA THR A 289 21.30 33.28 1.84
C THR A 289 21.11 34.08 0.54
N PRO A 290 19.93 34.67 0.29
CA PRO A 290 19.67 35.36 -0.97
C PRO A 290 20.61 36.55 -1.18
N ASP A 291 20.94 36.84 -2.43
CA ASP A 291 21.74 38.01 -2.76
C ASP A 291 20.93 39.29 -2.59
N SER A 292 21.55 40.29 -1.96
CA SER A 292 20.94 41.59 -1.68
C SER A 292 21.99 42.68 -1.60
N ASP A 293 21.61 43.94 -1.86
CA ASP A 293 22.53 45.07 -1.78
C ASP A 293 23.15 45.21 -0.38
N LYS A 294 22.39 44.89 0.67
CA LYS A 294 22.88 44.88 2.06
C LYS A 294 23.96 43.82 2.28
N LYS A 295 23.74 42.60 1.79
CA LYS A 295 24.71 41.50 1.85
C LYS A 295 25.99 41.87 1.08
N SER A 296 25.84 42.40 -0.14
CA SER A 296 26.97 42.85 -0.97
C SER A 296 27.79 43.96 -0.31
N ALA A 297 27.13 44.96 0.29
CA ALA A 297 27.80 46.03 1.03
C ALA A 297 28.54 45.51 2.27
N PHE A 298 27.96 44.54 2.99
CA PHE A 298 28.60 43.91 4.14
C PHE A 298 29.82 43.07 3.73
N ILE A 299 29.70 42.29 2.65
CA ILE A 299 30.82 41.52 2.07
C ILE A 299 31.95 42.46 1.64
N ALA A 300 31.65 43.60 1.01
CA ALA A 300 32.67 44.54 0.52
C ALA A 300 33.57 45.08 1.64
N ARG A 301 33.04 45.31 2.85
CA ARG A 301 33.82 45.75 4.01
C ARG A 301 34.38 44.61 4.87
N TRP A 302 34.05 43.35 4.57
CA TRP A 302 34.47 42.20 5.39
C TRP A 302 36.00 42.09 5.49
N ASN A 303 36.73 42.28 4.39
CA ASN A 303 38.20 42.22 4.40
C ASN A 303 38.83 43.25 5.34
N GLN A 304 38.24 44.45 5.44
CA GLN A 304 38.67 45.47 6.39
C GLN A 304 38.33 45.08 7.84
N LEU A 305 37.15 44.49 8.07
CA LEU A 305 36.72 44.05 9.40
C LEU A 305 37.54 42.84 9.92
N SER A 306 37.96 41.96 9.02
CA SER A 306 38.70 40.74 9.36
C SER A 306 40.22 40.90 9.29
N ASN A 307 40.72 42.06 8.83
CA ASN A 307 42.12 42.29 8.46
C ASN A 307 42.66 41.21 7.49
N GLY A 308 41.81 40.67 6.62
CA GLY A 308 42.14 39.57 5.71
C GLY A 308 42.45 38.22 6.40
N SER A 309 42.22 38.10 7.72
CA SER A 309 42.62 36.91 8.49
C SER A 309 41.70 35.70 8.34
N ILE A 310 40.47 35.91 7.86
CA ILE A 310 39.44 34.87 7.69
C ILE A 310 38.34 35.33 6.71
N GLY A 311 37.86 34.42 5.86
CA GLY A 311 36.74 34.65 4.95
C GLY A 311 35.37 34.58 5.62
N LEU A 312 34.37 35.21 5.00
CA LEU A 312 33.00 35.26 5.50
C LEU A 312 32.23 34.00 5.08
N ASN A 313 31.67 33.29 6.05
CA ASN A 313 30.75 32.17 5.83
C ASN A 313 29.31 32.56 6.20
N PRO A 314 28.29 31.75 5.84
CA PRO A 314 26.88 32.06 6.13
C PRO A 314 26.58 32.24 7.62
N TYR A 315 27.26 31.52 8.52
CA TYR A 315 27.06 31.67 9.96
C TYR A 315 27.49 33.05 10.48
N GLY A 316 28.45 33.71 9.81
CA GLY A 316 28.76 35.12 10.07
C GLY A 316 27.60 36.07 9.73
N LEU A 317 26.87 35.79 8.65
CA LEU A 317 25.67 36.56 8.29
C LEU A 317 24.56 36.36 9.32
N TYR A 318 24.31 35.11 9.73
CA TYR A 318 23.35 34.80 10.80
C TYR A 318 23.73 35.44 12.14
N ALA A 319 25.03 35.48 12.47
CA ALA A 319 25.51 36.13 13.68
C ALA A 319 25.20 37.64 13.68
N TYR A 320 25.43 38.31 12.55
CA TYR A 320 25.11 39.72 12.36
C TYR A 320 23.60 39.97 12.49
N ASP A 321 22.78 39.17 11.80
CA ASP A 321 21.32 39.31 11.84
C ASP A 321 20.72 38.98 13.22
N THR A 322 21.32 38.06 13.97
CA THR A 322 20.88 37.72 15.35
C THR A 322 20.97 38.94 16.28
N VAL A 323 22.04 39.74 16.16
CA VAL A 323 22.18 41.00 16.93
C VAL A 323 21.09 41.99 16.54
N TRP A 324 20.80 42.12 15.25
CA TRP A 324 19.72 43.00 14.77
C TRP A 324 18.32 42.56 15.23
N ILE A 325 18.07 41.24 15.30
CA ILE A 325 16.82 40.70 15.84
C ILE A 325 16.68 41.12 17.30
N ILE A 326 17.72 40.95 18.12
CA ILE A 326 17.72 41.37 19.52
C ILE A 326 17.52 42.88 19.64
N ALA A 327 18.24 43.69 18.86
CA ALA A 327 18.11 45.14 18.89
C ALA A 327 16.69 45.63 18.54
N ARG A 328 16.04 45.03 17.53
CA ARG A 328 14.66 45.38 17.16
C ARG A 328 13.64 44.91 18.20
N ALA A 329 13.85 43.74 18.80
CA ALA A 329 12.99 43.26 19.87
C ALA A 329 13.10 44.13 21.12
N LEU A 330 14.31 44.55 21.49
CA LEU A 330 14.56 45.51 22.57
C LEU A 330 13.94 46.86 22.29
N LYS A 331 14.06 47.38 21.07
CA LYS A 331 13.37 48.61 20.65
C LYS A 331 11.87 48.52 20.94
N ARG A 332 11.22 47.44 20.49
CA ARG A 332 9.78 47.23 20.70
C ARG A 332 9.42 47.17 22.18
N LEU A 333 10.22 46.47 22.98
CA LEU A 333 10.02 46.37 24.43
C LEU A 333 10.08 47.76 25.09
N LEU A 334 11.08 48.57 24.75
CA LEU A 334 11.26 49.92 25.29
C LEU A 334 10.19 50.89 24.80
N ASP A 335 9.78 50.81 23.52
CA ASP A 335 8.73 51.65 22.94
C ASP A 335 7.34 51.31 23.53
N GLN A 336 7.12 50.07 23.97
CA GLN A 336 5.89 49.63 24.68
C GLN A 336 5.86 50.05 26.17
N GLY A 337 6.88 50.77 26.65
CA GLY A 337 6.99 51.16 28.06
C GLY A 337 7.48 50.05 28.99
N GLY A 338 8.04 48.96 28.45
CA GLY A 338 8.63 47.88 29.24
C GLY A 338 9.83 48.37 30.06
N ASN A 339 9.84 48.09 31.36
CA ASN A 339 10.97 48.40 32.23
C ASN A 339 11.96 47.22 32.25
N ILE A 340 13.26 47.52 32.14
CA ILE A 340 14.32 46.49 32.29
C ILE A 340 14.62 46.38 33.78
N SER A 341 14.05 45.37 34.43
CA SER A 341 14.29 45.06 35.84
C SER A 341 14.66 43.59 36.04
N PHE A 342 15.40 43.35 37.12
CA PHE A 342 15.88 42.04 37.51
C PHE A 342 15.43 41.77 38.95
N SER A 343 14.73 40.66 39.16
CA SER A 343 14.24 40.26 40.49
C SER A 343 15.05 39.09 41.05
N SER A 344 15.27 39.09 42.36
CA SER A 344 15.98 37.99 43.02
C SER A 344 15.07 36.75 43.09
N ASN A 345 15.52 35.60 42.58
CA ASN A 345 14.72 34.37 42.57
C ASN A 345 14.54 33.81 44.00
N THR A 346 13.30 33.70 44.46
CA THR A 346 12.98 33.24 45.83
C THR A 346 13.30 31.76 46.07
N ASN A 347 13.28 30.92 45.02
CA ASN A 347 13.57 29.49 45.12
C ASN A 347 15.07 29.23 45.40
N LEU A 348 15.95 30.13 44.93
CA LEU A 348 17.41 30.05 45.13
C LEU A 348 17.86 30.62 46.49
N LYS A 349 17.02 31.42 47.16
CA LYS A 349 17.33 31.98 48.49
C LYS A 349 17.32 30.94 49.61
N SER A 350 16.55 29.86 49.50
CA SER A 350 16.45 28.85 50.58
C SER A 350 17.72 27.99 50.74
N HIS A 351 18.62 28.00 49.75
CA HIS A 351 19.85 27.20 49.72
C HIS A 351 21.14 28.03 49.90
N SER A 352 21.03 29.32 50.28
CA SER A 352 22.18 30.26 50.33
C SER A 352 23.17 30.06 51.50
N LYS A 353 23.20 28.89 52.14
CA LYS A 353 24.20 28.55 53.18
C LYS A 353 25.50 27.93 52.62
N GLY A 354 25.60 27.71 51.31
CA GLY A 354 26.78 27.17 50.63
C GLY A 354 27.77 28.22 50.12
N THR A 355 29.01 27.81 49.86
CA THR A 355 30.13 28.62 49.33
C THR A 355 29.96 29.16 47.91
N LEU A 356 28.92 28.74 47.18
CA LEU A 356 28.56 29.27 45.86
C LEU A 356 27.53 30.40 46.00
N ASN A 357 27.85 31.60 45.52
CA ASN A 357 26.97 32.78 45.59
C ASN A 357 25.79 32.69 44.58
N LEU A 358 24.98 31.64 44.68
CA LEU A 358 23.80 31.40 43.83
C LEU A 358 22.70 32.46 44.05
N GLY A 359 22.76 33.21 45.15
CA GLY A 359 21.87 34.34 45.42
C GLY A 359 22.12 35.57 44.51
N ALA A 360 23.20 35.57 43.73
CA ALA A 360 23.48 36.60 42.73
C ALA A 360 22.74 36.37 41.39
N LEU A 361 22.14 35.19 41.18
CA LEU A 361 21.32 34.93 39.98
C LEU A 361 19.98 35.65 40.10
N SER A 362 19.60 36.35 39.04
CA SER A 362 18.36 37.13 38.98
C SER A 362 17.50 36.70 37.80
N ASN A 363 16.19 36.76 38.00
CA ASN A 363 15.23 36.54 36.93
C ASN A 363 15.08 37.84 36.16
N PHE A 364 15.10 37.75 34.83
CA PHE A 364 14.79 38.91 33.99
C PHE A 364 13.27 39.06 33.89
N ASP A 365 12.70 40.08 34.55
CA ASP A 365 11.25 40.27 34.67
C ASP A 365 10.58 40.53 33.30
N GLY A 366 11.32 41.14 32.37
CA GLY A 366 10.89 41.40 31.00
C GLY A 366 11.13 40.24 30.02
N GLY A 367 11.60 39.08 30.49
CA GLY A 367 12.08 37.96 29.68
C GLY A 367 11.08 37.43 28.66
N GLU A 368 9.88 37.10 29.11
CA GLU A 368 8.80 36.58 28.26
C GLU A 368 8.37 37.60 27.21
N ASN A 369 8.26 38.88 27.59
CA ASN A 369 7.93 39.96 26.67
C ASN A 369 9.02 40.15 25.61
N LEU A 370 10.30 40.08 25.99
CA LEU A 370 11.41 40.16 25.05
C LEU A 370 11.40 38.96 24.09
N LEU A 371 11.19 37.74 24.59
CA LEU A 371 11.06 36.55 23.77
C LEU A 371 9.91 36.66 22.76
N ASN A 372 8.73 37.11 23.20
CA ASN A 372 7.58 37.33 22.33
C ASN A 372 7.91 38.38 21.25
N ASN A 373 8.60 39.46 21.61
CA ASN A 373 9.05 40.46 20.66
C ASN A 373 10.09 39.91 19.66
N ILE A 374 11.00 39.02 20.09
CA ILE A 374 11.94 38.31 19.21
C ILE A 374 11.16 37.46 18.19
N LEU A 375 10.22 36.63 18.64
CA LEU A 375 9.45 35.73 17.77
C LEU A 375 8.55 36.50 16.78
N GLN A 376 8.05 37.68 17.17
CA GLN A 376 7.26 38.57 16.32
C GLN A 376 8.10 39.49 15.42
N THR A 377 9.43 39.44 15.52
CA THR A 377 10.31 40.27 14.69
C THR A 377 10.26 39.77 13.24
N ARG A 378 9.87 40.66 12.33
CA ARG A 378 9.94 40.46 10.88
C ARG A 378 10.86 41.52 10.30
N MET A 379 11.93 41.09 9.65
CA MET A 379 12.91 42.00 9.07
C MET A 379 13.57 41.43 7.82
N ILE A 380 14.17 42.31 7.02
CA ILE A 380 15.04 41.92 5.91
C ILE A 380 16.48 42.21 6.35
N GLY A 381 17.18 41.13 6.72
CA GLY A 381 18.58 41.14 7.16
C GLY A 381 19.55 40.84 6.02
N LEU A 382 20.78 40.48 6.36
CA LEU A 382 21.80 40.04 5.40
C LEU A 382 21.51 38.64 4.83
N THR A 383 20.82 37.80 5.61
CA THR A 383 20.41 36.43 5.25
C THR A 383 19.08 36.37 4.51
N GLY A 384 18.48 37.53 4.19
CA GLY A 384 17.20 37.65 3.50
C GLY A 384 16.01 37.95 4.43
N PRO A 385 14.77 37.57 4.05
CA PRO A 385 13.58 37.74 4.88
C PRO A 385 13.61 36.84 6.12
N LEU A 386 13.71 37.47 7.28
CA LEU A 386 13.76 36.81 8.59
C LEU A 386 12.41 36.81 9.28
N GLY A 387 12.06 35.65 9.84
CA GLY A 387 10.92 35.45 10.72
C GLY A 387 10.89 34.00 11.22
N PHE A 388 10.27 33.79 12.37
CA PHE A 388 10.24 32.48 13.04
C PHE A 388 8.92 31.73 12.79
N ASN A 389 8.99 30.41 12.80
CA ASN A 389 7.84 29.53 12.90
C ASN A 389 7.41 29.32 14.37
N LEU A 390 6.28 28.65 14.58
CA LEU A 390 5.84 28.23 15.93
C LEU A 390 6.91 27.36 16.62
N ASP A 391 7.65 26.58 15.83
CA ASP A 391 8.74 25.72 16.28
C ASP A 391 10.07 26.46 16.51
N ARG A 392 10.08 27.80 16.43
CA ARG A 392 11.19 28.70 16.82
C ARG A 392 12.51 28.56 16.07
N PHE A 393 12.45 28.08 14.83
CA PHE A 393 13.52 28.20 13.83
C PHE A 393 13.08 29.09 12.65
N PRO A 394 14.00 29.50 11.75
CA PRO A 394 13.68 30.40 10.64
C PRO A 394 12.66 29.83 9.65
N ARG A 395 11.81 30.70 9.10
CA ARG A 395 10.86 30.36 8.03
C ARG A 395 11.60 29.97 6.75
N ARG A 396 11.10 28.93 6.08
CA ARG A 396 11.57 28.46 4.76
C ARG A 396 13.07 28.13 4.72
N PRO A 397 13.53 27.15 5.51
CA PRO A 397 14.92 26.71 5.46
C PRO A 397 15.27 26.17 4.06
N SER A 398 16.43 26.61 3.56
CA SER A 398 16.95 26.25 2.25
C SER A 398 18.48 26.16 2.27
N PHE A 399 19.03 25.35 1.37
CA PHE A 399 20.47 25.10 1.22
C PHE A 399 20.88 25.19 -0.24
N ASP A 400 22.07 25.73 -0.49
CA ASP A 400 22.79 25.56 -1.74
C ASP A 400 23.49 24.21 -1.73
N ILE A 401 23.43 23.51 -2.86
CA ILE A 401 24.13 22.24 -3.04
C ILE A 401 25.40 22.54 -3.84
N ILE A 402 26.53 22.21 -3.24
CA ILE A 402 27.86 22.57 -3.72
C ILE A 402 28.62 21.30 -4.06
N ASN A 403 29.24 21.28 -5.23
CA ASN A 403 30.21 20.28 -5.63
C ASN A 403 31.63 20.86 -5.61
N VAL A 404 32.58 20.18 -4.96
CA VAL A 404 33.96 20.65 -4.86
C VAL A 404 34.75 20.24 -6.10
N ILE A 405 35.25 21.23 -6.86
CA ILE A 405 35.92 21.02 -8.15
C ILE A 405 37.16 21.91 -8.24
N GLY A 406 38.33 21.29 -8.43
CA GLY A 406 39.60 22.00 -8.56
C GLY A 406 39.88 22.80 -7.30
N ASN A 407 40.39 24.02 -7.44
CA ASN A 407 40.71 24.89 -6.29
C ASN A 407 39.49 25.62 -5.70
N GLY A 408 38.28 25.32 -6.16
CA GLY A 408 37.06 26.00 -5.73
C GLY A 408 35.89 25.06 -5.66
N TYR A 409 34.71 25.57 -5.98
CA TYR A 409 33.48 24.80 -5.97
C TYR A 409 32.51 25.30 -7.04
N LYS A 410 31.60 24.42 -7.44
CA LYS A 410 30.49 24.73 -8.34
C LYS A 410 29.18 24.46 -7.59
N GLN A 411 28.30 25.45 -7.55
CA GLN A 411 26.94 25.23 -7.09
C GLN A 411 26.16 24.48 -8.17
N ILE A 412 25.52 23.36 -7.81
CA ILE A 412 24.79 22.48 -8.74
C ILE A 412 23.27 22.61 -8.62
N GLY A 413 22.80 23.35 -7.63
CA GLY A 413 21.39 23.59 -7.39
C GLY A 413 21.11 23.99 -5.95
N TYR A 414 19.85 23.90 -5.58
CA TYR A 414 19.28 24.30 -4.31
C TYR A 414 18.40 23.18 -3.76
N TRP A 415 18.25 23.17 -2.45
CA TRP A 415 17.20 22.43 -1.76
C TRP A 415 16.40 23.42 -0.92
N SER A 416 15.08 23.26 -0.90
CA SER A 416 14.23 23.94 0.07
C SER A 416 13.18 22.99 0.64
N ASN A 417 12.77 23.22 1.89
CA ASN A 417 11.66 22.45 2.45
C ASN A 417 10.32 22.69 1.72
N TYR A 418 10.25 23.70 0.84
CA TYR A 418 9.06 24.02 0.05
C TYR A 418 8.99 23.20 -1.25
N SER A 419 10.09 23.14 -2.01
CA SER A 419 10.14 22.58 -3.38
C SER A 419 10.99 21.32 -3.53
N GLY A 420 11.78 20.93 -2.52
CA GLY A 420 12.81 19.89 -2.67
C GLY A 420 14.00 20.38 -3.51
N LEU A 421 14.61 19.48 -4.29
CA LEU A 421 15.78 19.76 -5.13
C LEU A 421 15.42 20.55 -6.39
N SER A 422 16.13 21.63 -6.70
CA SER A 422 15.91 22.42 -7.91
C SER A 422 17.17 23.15 -8.38
N VAL A 423 17.22 23.53 -9.65
CA VAL A 423 18.24 24.43 -10.21
C VAL A 423 17.82 25.90 -10.04
N ASP A 424 16.51 26.18 -9.99
CA ASP A 424 16.00 27.52 -9.76
C ASP A 424 16.20 27.95 -8.30
N SER A 425 16.45 29.23 -8.06
CA SER A 425 16.65 29.74 -6.70
C SER A 425 15.36 29.62 -5.86
N PRO A 426 15.47 29.43 -4.54
CA PRO A 426 14.31 29.28 -3.67
C PRO A 426 13.31 30.46 -3.77
N GLU A 427 13.79 31.68 -3.98
CA GLU A 427 12.98 32.90 -4.08
C GLU A 427 12.01 32.84 -5.25
N VAL A 428 12.49 32.36 -6.42
CA VAL A 428 11.66 32.17 -7.61
C VAL A 428 10.61 31.11 -7.36
N LEU A 429 10.99 30.02 -6.70
CA LEU A 429 10.09 28.89 -6.43
C LEU A 429 9.01 29.24 -5.41
N TYR A 430 9.31 30.11 -4.44
CA TYR A 430 8.35 30.58 -3.45
C TYR A 430 7.20 31.41 -4.05
N THR A 431 7.33 31.90 -5.29
CA THR A 431 6.24 32.58 -6.01
C THR A 431 5.23 31.61 -6.65
N LYS A 432 5.59 30.33 -6.76
CA LYS A 432 4.77 29.27 -7.38
C LYS A 432 4.16 28.36 -6.31
N ALA A 433 3.16 27.57 -6.69
CA ALA A 433 2.61 26.55 -5.80
C ALA A 433 3.68 25.48 -5.44
N PRO A 434 3.67 24.92 -4.22
CA PRO A 434 4.66 23.94 -3.80
C PRO A 434 4.52 22.66 -4.64
N ASN A 435 5.62 22.20 -5.22
CA ASN A 435 5.66 20.99 -6.03
C ASN A 435 6.92 20.19 -5.70
N LYS A 436 6.76 19.01 -5.07
CA LYS A 436 7.84 18.10 -4.69
C LYS A 436 7.91 16.84 -5.55
N SER A 437 7.17 16.79 -6.66
CA SER A 437 7.13 15.61 -7.53
C SER A 437 8.50 15.31 -8.13
N PHE A 438 8.82 14.02 -8.28
CA PHE A 438 10.12 13.56 -8.77
C PHE A 438 10.48 14.15 -10.15
N ALA A 439 9.49 14.36 -11.03
CA ALA A 439 9.69 14.93 -12.38
C ALA A 439 10.21 16.38 -12.38
N HIS A 440 9.97 17.11 -11.28
CA HIS A 440 10.41 18.50 -11.12
C HIS A 440 11.71 18.64 -10.31
N GLN A 441 12.18 17.57 -9.67
CA GLN A 441 13.45 17.56 -8.97
C GLN A 441 14.59 17.50 -9.98
N ARG A 442 15.49 18.50 -9.95
CA ARG A 442 16.60 18.62 -10.91
C ARG A 442 17.81 19.24 -10.25
N LEU A 443 18.98 18.70 -10.58
CA LEU A 443 20.30 19.24 -10.25
C LEU A 443 21.17 19.26 -11.50
N ASP A 444 22.11 20.20 -11.55
CA ASP A 444 23.15 20.22 -12.58
C ASP A 444 24.09 19.01 -12.47
N SER A 445 24.82 18.74 -13.57
CA SER A 445 25.81 17.66 -13.63
C SER A 445 26.85 17.78 -12.51
N VAL A 446 27.00 16.68 -11.78
CA VAL A 446 27.99 16.48 -10.71
C VAL A 446 29.25 15.85 -11.27
N GLU A 447 30.39 16.32 -10.80
CA GLU A 447 31.70 15.67 -10.97
C GLU A 447 32.03 14.93 -9.68
N TRP A 448 32.17 13.61 -9.77
CA TRP A 448 32.37 12.70 -8.65
C TRP A 448 33.86 12.47 -8.39
N PRO A 449 34.23 11.87 -7.24
CA PRO A 449 35.58 11.42 -6.98
C PRO A 449 36.14 10.59 -8.16
N GLY A 450 37.43 10.77 -8.47
CA GLY A 450 38.04 10.22 -9.69
C GLY A 450 37.79 11.01 -10.99
N GLY A 451 37.08 12.14 -10.95
CA GLY A 451 36.93 13.06 -12.09
C GLY A 451 35.89 12.63 -13.14
N THR A 452 34.98 11.72 -12.78
CA THR A 452 33.91 11.25 -13.67
C THR A 452 32.63 12.07 -13.49
N ARG A 453 31.87 12.26 -14.58
CA ARG A 453 30.51 12.85 -14.54
C ARG A 453 29.40 11.79 -14.53
N ILE A 454 29.76 10.52 -14.64
CA ILE A 454 28.82 9.41 -14.58
C ILE A 454 28.49 9.16 -13.11
N THR A 455 27.20 9.22 -12.76
CA THR A 455 26.72 8.94 -11.41
C THR A 455 27.16 7.53 -10.97
N PRO A 456 27.91 7.40 -9.87
CA PRO A 456 28.28 6.11 -9.34
C PRO A 456 27.03 5.30 -8.98
N ARG A 457 27.10 3.98 -9.16
CA ARG A 457 26.03 3.05 -8.77
C ARG A 457 25.72 3.09 -7.26
N GLY A 458 26.65 3.60 -6.44
CA GLY A 458 26.49 3.71 -4.99
C GLY A 458 26.79 2.41 -4.21
N TRP A 459 27.03 1.29 -4.90
CA TRP A 459 27.44 0.03 -4.28
C TRP A 459 28.35 -0.80 -5.19
N VAL A 460 29.19 -1.63 -4.58
CA VAL A 460 30.04 -2.63 -5.25
C VAL A 460 29.92 -3.98 -4.55
N PHE A 461 30.28 -5.06 -5.23
CA PHE A 461 30.45 -6.35 -4.56
C PHE A 461 31.55 -6.22 -3.50
N ARG A 462 31.41 -6.96 -2.39
CA ARG A 462 32.43 -6.96 -1.33
C ARG A 462 33.80 -7.25 -1.92
N ASP A 463 34.76 -6.37 -1.61
CA ASP A 463 36.12 -6.39 -2.14
C ASP A 463 36.97 -7.48 -1.46
N ASN A 464 36.54 -8.73 -1.61
CA ASN A 464 37.14 -9.92 -1.00
C ASN A 464 37.67 -10.89 -2.07
N GLY A 465 37.60 -10.52 -3.36
CA GLY A 465 37.91 -11.41 -4.51
C GLY A 465 36.97 -12.62 -4.66
N ARG A 466 35.87 -12.66 -3.91
CA ARG A 466 34.95 -13.80 -3.85
C ARG A 466 33.92 -13.75 -4.98
N LYS A 467 33.94 -14.75 -5.85
CA LYS A 467 32.87 -14.95 -6.85
C LYS A 467 31.54 -15.30 -6.15
N LEU A 468 30.43 -14.80 -6.67
CA LEU A 468 29.09 -15.14 -6.19
C LEU A 468 28.86 -16.65 -6.29
N ARG A 469 28.39 -17.25 -5.20
CA ARG A 469 28.02 -18.66 -5.10
C ARG A 469 26.57 -18.83 -5.51
N ILE A 470 26.35 -19.28 -6.73
CA ILE A 470 25.01 -19.47 -7.26
C ILE A 470 24.61 -20.94 -7.05
N GLY A 471 23.61 -21.17 -6.20
CA GLY A 471 23.02 -22.49 -5.99
C GLY A 471 22.18 -22.91 -7.18
N VAL A 472 22.37 -24.13 -7.67
CA VAL A 472 21.68 -24.67 -8.85
C VAL A 472 21.18 -26.09 -8.56
N PRO A 473 19.89 -26.41 -8.80
CA PRO A 473 19.35 -27.72 -8.46
C PRO A 473 19.96 -28.84 -9.34
N LYS A 474 20.49 -29.88 -8.72
CA LYS A 474 20.99 -31.08 -9.38
C LYS A 474 19.84 -32.04 -9.66
N ARG A 475 19.10 -31.79 -10.74
CA ARG A 475 17.92 -32.59 -11.10
C ARG A 475 18.26 -33.97 -11.66
N VAL A 476 17.40 -34.95 -11.37
CA VAL A 476 17.46 -36.29 -11.94
C VAL A 476 16.44 -36.44 -13.08
N SER A 477 15.30 -35.76 -12.98
CA SER A 477 14.25 -35.70 -14.00
C SER A 477 14.23 -34.36 -14.74
N TYR A 478 13.68 -34.35 -15.97
CA TYR A 478 13.58 -33.15 -16.82
C TYR A 478 14.91 -32.39 -16.97
N LYS A 479 15.99 -33.12 -17.29
CA LYS A 479 17.38 -32.62 -17.40
C LYS A 479 17.58 -31.49 -18.42
N ASN A 480 16.60 -31.24 -19.29
CA ASN A 480 16.57 -30.14 -20.26
C ASN A 480 16.55 -28.76 -19.57
N PHE A 481 15.96 -28.66 -18.36
CA PHE A 481 15.88 -27.38 -17.64
C PHE A 481 17.18 -27.04 -16.92
N VAL A 482 17.75 -28.01 -16.21
CA VAL A 482 19.04 -27.89 -15.50
C VAL A 482 19.72 -29.26 -15.45
N SER A 483 20.96 -29.37 -15.92
CA SER A 483 21.78 -30.57 -15.77
C SER A 483 23.28 -30.29 -15.82
N GLN A 484 24.05 -31.17 -15.19
CA GLN A 484 25.52 -31.15 -15.23
C GLN A 484 26.02 -31.91 -16.47
N ILE A 485 27.06 -31.40 -17.11
CA ILE A 485 27.76 -32.12 -18.18
C ILE A 485 28.68 -33.16 -17.51
N ASN A 486 28.45 -34.44 -17.82
CA ASN A 486 29.21 -35.56 -17.25
C ASN A 486 30.72 -35.34 -17.35
N GLY A 487 31.43 -35.45 -16.22
CA GLY A 487 32.88 -35.29 -16.15
C GLY A 487 33.39 -33.85 -16.02
N THR A 488 32.50 -32.84 -15.90
CA THR A 488 32.88 -31.44 -15.68
C THR A 488 31.99 -30.77 -14.62
N ASP A 489 32.45 -29.66 -14.02
CA ASP A 489 31.62 -28.80 -13.17
C ASP A 489 30.72 -27.84 -13.97
N MET A 490 30.61 -28.04 -15.29
CA MET A 490 29.82 -27.17 -16.15
C MET A 490 28.34 -27.55 -16.10
N VAL A 491 27.51 -26.56 -15.82
CA VAL A 491 26.04 -26.69 -15.82
C VAL A 491 25.47 -26.10 -17.10
N HIS A 492 24.43 -26.74 -17.64
CA HIS A 492 23.68 -26.34 -18.82
C HIS A 492 22.18 -26.63 -18.65
N GLY A 493 21.37 -26.11 -19.57
CA GLY A 493 19.91 -26.23 -19.53
C GLY A 493 19.22 -24.91 -19.79
N TYR A 494 17.90 -24.96 -19.99
CA TYR A 494 17.07 -23.78 -20.26
C TYR A 494 17.29 -22.65 -19.24
N CYS A 495 17.19 -22.95 -17.93
CA CYS A 495 17.27 -21.93 -16.88
C CYS A 495 18.67 -21.28 -16.80
N ILE A 496 19.72 -22.04 -17.14
CA ILE A 496 21.11 -21.58 -17.15
C ILE A 496 21.38 -20.66 -18.35
N ASP A 497 20.84 -21.00 -19.52
CA ASP A 497 20.94 -20.15 -20.71
C ASP A 497 20.21 -18.82 -20.51
N VAL A 498 19.03 -18.83 -19.88
CA VAL A 498 18.29 -17.61 -19.50
C VAL A 498 19.12 -16.76 -18.53
N PHE A 499 19.68 -17.35 -17.47
CA PHE A 499 20.53 -16.62 -16.52
C PHE A 499 21.77 -16.01 -17.18
N ARG A 500 22.48 -16.77 -18.02
CA ARG A 500 23.65 -16.28 -18.76
C ARG A 500 23.29 -15.14 -19.71
N ALA A 501 22.14 -15.21 -20.38
CA ALA A 501 21.66 -14.13 -21.24
C ALA A 501 21.36 -12.87 -20.40
N ALA A 502 20.80 -13.02 -19.21
CA ALA A 502 20.50 -11.92 -18.29
C ALA A 502 21.76 -11.16 -17.88
N ILE A 503 22.79 -11.91 -17.45
CA ILE A 503 24.04 -11.33 -16.96
C ILE A 503 24.74 -10.55 -18.07
N ARG A 504 24.64 -10.98 -19.34
CA ARG A 504 25.22 -10.24 -20.48
C ARG A 504 24.55 -8.89 -20.75
N GLN A 505 23.33 -8.68 -20.26
CA GLN A 505 22.64 -7.39 -20.39
C GLN A 505 23.07 -6.38 -19.32
N LEU A 506 23.77 -6.83 -18.27
CA LEU A 506 24.25 -5.95 -17.21
C LEU A 506 25.44 -5.11 -17.72
N PRO A 507 25.52 -3.81 -17.38
CA PRO A 507 26.60 -2.94 -17.84
C PRO A 507 27.93 -3.16 -17.09
N TYR A 508 28.02 -4.19 -16.27
CA TYR A 508 29.20 -4.51 -15.45
C TYR A 508 29.39 -6.03 -15.34
N PRO A 509 30.63 -6.49 -15.13
CA PRO A 509 30.90 -7.91 -14.92
C PRO A 509 30.35 -8.38 -13.58
N VAL A 510 29.67 -9.52 -13.59
CA VAL A 510 29.24 -10.25 -12.39
C VAL A 510 30.04 -11.55 -12.31
N PRO A 511 31.07 -11.64 -11.46
CA PRO A 511 31.82 -12.87 -11.30
C PRO A 511 31.03 -13.87 -10.45
N TYR A 512 30.69 -15.02 -11.02
CA TYR A 512 29.95 -16.08 -10.32
C TYR A 512 30.55 -17.46 -10.56
N LYS A 513 30.17 -18.41 -9.71
CA LYS A 513 30.37 -19.85 -9.90
C LYS A 513 29.07 -20.59 -9.54
N PHE A 514 28.75 -21.62 -10.31
CA PHE A 514 27.62 -22.48 -10.00
C PHE A 514 28.04 -23.54 -8.96
N ILE A 515 27.16 -23.80 -8.01
CA ILE A 515 27.31 -24.86 -7.01
C ILE A 515 26.04 -25.71 -7.08
N LEU A 516 26.22 -27.00 -7.36
CA LEU A 516 25.12 -27.94 -7.48
C LEU A 516 24.54 -28.27 -6.10
N PHE A 517 23.21 -28.34 -6.01
CA PHE A 517 22.46 -28.64 -4.81
C PHE A 517 21.59 -29.89 -5.01
N GLY A 518 21.74 -30.89 -4.14
CA GLY A 518 21.04 -32.18 -4.21
C GLY A 518 21.98 -33.38 -4.23
N ASP A 519 21.44 -34.56 -3.89
CA ASP A 519 22.19 -35.82 -3.84
C ASP A 519 22.51 -36.38 -5.24
N GLY A 520 21.75 -35.99 -6.27
CA GLY A 520 21.86 -36.52 -7.62
C GLY A 520 21.19 -37.88 -7.82
N HIS A 521 20.48 -38.39 -6.81
CA HIS A 521 19.67 -39.60 -6.87
C HIS A 521 18.17 -39.29 -6.92
N LYS A 522 17.73 -38.18 -6.32
CA LYS A 522 16.37 -37.65 -6.38
C LYS A 522 16.37 -36.16 -6.74
N ASN A 523 15.22 -35.62 -7.17
CA ASN A 523 15.10 -34.18 -7.36
C ASN A 523 15.25 -33.46 -5.99
N PRO A 524 16.01 -32.36 -5.92
CA PRO A 524 16.27 -31.66 -4.66
C PRO A 524 15.06 -30.88 -4.15
N SER A 525 15.03 -30.60 -2.84
CA SER A 525 14.03 -29.73 -2.23
C SER A 525 14.29 -28.27 -2.58
N TYR A 526 13.41 -27.67 -3.39
CA TYR A 526 13.52 -26.27 -3.79
C TYR A 526 13.34 -25.29 -2.62
N SER A 527 12.60 -25.70 -1.58
CA SER A 527 12.42 -24.88 -0.37
C SER A 527 13.71 -24.80 0.45
N GLU A 528 14.48 -25.89 0.54
CA GLU A 528 15.80 -25.88 1.19
C GLU A 528 16.81 -25.04 0.40
N LEU A 529 16.82 -25.16 -0.93
CA LEU A 529 17.68 -24.35 -1.80
C LEU A 529 17.46 -22.84 -1.57
N VAL A 530 16.19 -22.43 -1.45
CA VAL A 530 15.83 -21.03 -1.18
C VAL A 530 16.18 -20.61 0.25
N ASN A 531 15.99 -21.49 1.24
CA ASN A 531 16.45 -21.24 2.62
C ASN A 531 17.97 -21.04 2.70
N MET A 532 18.75 -21.73 1.87
CA MET A 532 20.21 -21.54 1.78
C MET A 532 20.61 -20.19 1.18
N VAL A 533 19.75 -19.56 0.37
CA VAL A 533 19.94 -18.16 -0.07
C VAL A 533 19.66 -17.19 1.08
N SER A 534 18.55 -17.40 1.80
CA SER A 534 18.18 -16.56 2.96
C SER A 534 19.22 -16.61 4.09
N SER A 535 19.82 -17.78 4.34
CA SER A 535 20.88 -17.95 5.35
C SER A 535 22.28 -17.51 4.89
N GLY A 536 22.43 -17.01 3.67
CA GLY A 536 23.71 -16.53 3.13
C GLY A 536 24.72 -17.63 2.79
N VAL A 537 24.27 -18.88 2.66
CA VAL A 537 25.09 -20.00 2.15
C VAL A 537 25.26 -19.89 0.64
N PHE A 538 24.21 -19.50 -0.09
CA PHE A 538 24.27 -19.08 -1.48
C PHE A 538 23.98 -17.59 -1.60
N ASP A 539 24.64 -16.94 -2.57
CA ASP A 539 24.46 -15.52 -2.81
C ASP A 539 23.29 -15.27 -3.81
N ALA A 540 22.87 -16.32 -4.53
CA ALA A 540 21.64 -16.40 -5.32
C ALA A 540 21.33 -17.88 -5.63
N ALA A 541 20.09 -18.19 -6.05
CA ALA A 541 19.74 -19.50 -6.61
C ALA A 541 19.12 -19.36 -8.00
N VAL A 542 19.60 -20.20 -8.92
CA VAL A 542 19.22 -20.20 -10.34
C VAL A 542 18.73 -21.58 -10.73
N GLY A 543 17.52 -21.62 -11.29
CA GLY A 543 16.88 -22.85 -11.73
C GLY A 543 15.41 -22.59 -12.00
N ASP A 544 14.70 -23.67 -12.25
CA ASP A 544 13.25 -23.82 -12.33
C ASP A 544 12.57 -23.66 -10.95
N ILE A 545 12.85 -22.54 -10.29
CA ILE A 545 12.34 -22.23 -8.96
C ILE A 545 11.01 -21.48 -9.09
N THR A 546 9.92 -22.15 -8.74
CA THR A 546 8.59 -21.52 -8.73
C THR A 546 8.45 -20.48 -7.63
N ILE A 547 7.96 -19.30 -8.02
CA ILE A 547 7.66 -18.18 -7.15
C ILE A 547 6.36 -18.50 -6.40
N VAL A 548 6.46 -18.72 -5.08
CA VAL A 548 5.34 -19.01 -4.19
C VAL A 548 5.42 -18.18 -2.90
N THR A 549 4.29 -17.93 -2.27
CA THR A 549 4.13 -17.05 -1.09
C THR A 549 5.14 -17.32 0.02
N ASN A 550 5.36 -18.59 0.36
CA ASN A 550 6.25 -18.94 1.47
C ASN A 550 7.72 -18.59 1.16
N ARG A 551 8.13 -18.69 -0.11
CA ARG A 551 9.50 -18.34 -0.54
C ARG A 551 9.68 -16.83 -0.65
N THR A 552 8.68 -16.08 -1.13
CA THR A 552 8.75 -14.62 -1.24
C THR A 552 8.84 -13.90 0.11
N LYS A 553 8.51 -14.56 1.22
CA LYS A 553 8.69 -13.99 2.56
C LYS A 553 10.16 -13.84 2.97
N ILE A 554 11.01 -14.75 2.51
CA ILE A 554 12.40 -14.92 2.98
C ILE A 554 13.47 -14.52 1.94
N VAL A 555 13.10 -14.45 0.66
CA VAL A 555 13.98 -14.05 -0.46
C VAL A 555 13.22 -13.20 -1.47
N ASP A 556 13.95 -12.41 -2.25
CA ASP A 556 13.41 -11.70 -3.40
C ASP A 556 13.60 -12.50 -4.69
N PHE A 557 12.64 -12.40 -5.60
CA PHE A 557 12.69 -13.06 -6.89
C PHE A 557 12.81 -12.05 -8.03
N THR A 558 13.44 -12.48 -9.11
CA THR A 558 13.36 -11.74 -10.37
C THR A 558 11.94 -11.74 -10.93
N GLN A 559 11.68 -10.86 -11.91
CA GLN A 559 10.51 -11.06 -12.78
C GLN A 559 10.49 -12.49 -13.34
N PRO A 560 9.31 -13.13 -13.43
CA PRO A 560 9.21 -14.51 -13.90
C PRO A 560 9.60 -14.60 -15.36
N TYR A 561 10.46 -15.56 -15.69
CA TYR A 561 10.96 -15.75 -17.05
C TYR A 561 10.20 -16.82 -17.84
N ILE A 562 9.33 -17.59 -17.19
CA ILE A 562 8.41 -18.55 -17.83
C ILE A 562 7.16 -18.73 -16.96
N GLU A 563 6.01 -18.99 -17.58
CA GLU A 563 4.75 -19.30 -16.88
C GLU A 563 4.73 -20.78 -16.46
N SER A 564 4.36 -21.05 -15.21
CA SER A 564 4.52 -22.37 -14.58
C SER A 564 3.34 -22.78 -13.70
N GLY A 565 2.10 -22.50 -14.14
CA GLY A 565 0.93 -22.96 -13.41
C GLY A 565 0.70 -24.47 -13.50
N LEU A 566 -0.13 -24.99 -12.61
CA LEU A 566 -0.43 -26.40 -12.46
C LEU A 566 -1.53 -26.84 -13.43
N LEU A 567 -1.32 -28.00 -14.06
CA LEU A 567 -2.24 -28.63 -15.01
C LEU A 567 -2.58 -30.06 -14.56
N VAL A 568 -3.77 -30.53 -14.96
CA VAL A 568 -4.22 -31.91 -14.72
C VAL A 568 -4.05 -32.74 -15.99
N VAL A 569 -3.34 -33.87 -15.90
CA VAL A 569 -3.12 -34.80 -17.02
C VAL A 569 -3.79 -36.13 -16.75
N THR A 570 -4.53 -36.64 -17.75
CA THR A 570 -5.32 -37.89 -17.67
C THR A 570 -5.19 -38.72 -18.95
N PRO A 571 -5.42 -40.05 -18.89
CA PRO A 571 -5.44 -40.91 -20.09
C PRO A 571 -6.68 -40.68 -20.96
N VAL A 572 -6.54 -40.80 -22.28
CA VAL A 572 -7.63 -40.63 -23.24
C VAL A 572 -8.23 -41.99 -23.66
N ARG A 573 -9.51 -42.25 -23.34
CA ARG A 573 -10.23 -43.48 -23.74
C ARG A 573 -11.20 -43.21 -24.91
N LYS A 574 -11.21 -44.10 -25.92
CA LYS A 574 -12.18 -44.10 -27.03
C LYS A 574 -13.33 -45.07 -26.71
N LEU A 575 -14.59 -44.63 -26.85
CA LEU A 575 -15.78 -45.49 -26.70
C LEU A 575 -16.08 -46.25 -28.00
N ASN A 576 -16.42 -47.54 -27.92
CA ASN A 576 -16.77 -48.38 -29.07
C ASN A 576 -18.28 -48.71 -29.15
N SER A 577 -18.76 -48.75 -30.41
CA SER A 577 -19.99 -49.31 -31.01
C SER A 577 -21.29 -48.49 -31.04
N ILE A 578 -21.73 -48.19 -32.28
CA ILE A 578 -22.86 -47.34 -32.72
C ILE A 578 -24.04 -48.23 -33.24
N ALA A 579 -24.14 -49.50 -32.85
CA ALA A 579 -25.06 -50.46 -33.50
C ALA A 579 -26.57 -50.11 -33.43
N TRP A 580 -27.02 -49.40 -32.38
CA TRP A 580 -28.44 -49.02 -32.18
C TRP A 580 -28.69 -47.50 -32.27
N ALA A 581 -27.77 -46.76 -32.89
CA ALA A 581 -27.86 -45.29 -32.93
C ALA A 581 -29.10 -44.77 -33.67
N PHE A 582 -29.71 -45.55 -34.56
CA PHE A 582 -30.90 -45.14 -35.32
C PHE A 582 -32.18 -44.99 -34.48
N LEU A 583 -32.26 -45.58 -33.28
CA LEU A 583 -33.41 -45.41 -32.36
C LEU A 583 -33.24 -44.24 -31.39
N ARG A 584 -32.02 -43.71 -31.21
CA ARG A 584 -31.71 -42.59 -30.31
C ARG A 584 -32.29 -41.21 -30.69
N PRO A 585 -32.56 -40.86 -31.96
CA PRO A 585 -32.99 -39.51 -32.33
C PRO A 585 -34.32 -39.07 -31.71
N PHE A 586 -35.19 -40.02 -31.33
CA PHE A 586 -36.47 -39.77 -30.67
C PHE A 586 -36.62 -40.59 -29.39
N THR A 587 -37.30 -40.03 -28.39
CA THR A 587 -37.63 -40.76 -27.16
C THR A 587 -38.67 -41.84 -27.44
N PRO A 588 -38.75 -42.90 -26.61
CA PRO A 588 -39.78 -43.93 -26.73
C PRO A 588 -41.21 -43.36 -26.75
N LEU A 589 -41.45 -42.28 -26.00
CA LEU A 589 -42.72 -41.57 -25.99
C LEU A 589 -43.03 -40.92 -27.36
N MET A 590 -42.05 -40.29 -27.99
CA MET A 590 -42.24 -39.68 -29.33
C MET A 590 -42.53 -40.73 -30.40
N TRP A 591 -41.90 -41.91 -30.33
CA TRP A 591 -42.23 -43.03 -31.21
C TRP A 591 -43.67 -43.52 -31.03
N ALA A 592 -44.13 -43.62 -29.79
CA ALA A 592 -45.50 -44.01 -29.47
C ALA A 592 -46.53 -42.99 -29.99
N VAL A 593 -46.33 -41.69 -29.69
CA VAL A 593 -47.22 -40.60 -30.13
C VAL A 593 -47.30 -40.55 -31.65
N THR A 594 -46.16 -40.66 -32.34
CA THR A 594 -46.10 -40.68 -33.81
C THR A 594 -46.95 -41.82 -34.37
N THR A 595 -46.77 -43.04 -33.83
CA THR A 595 -47.53 -44.24 -34.25
C THR A 595 -49.03 -44.07 -34.06
N VAL A 596 -49.48 -43.55 -32.91
CA VAL A 596 -50.91 -43.31 -32.64
C VAL A 596 -51.51 -42.30 -33.62
N PHE A 597 -50.78 -41.21 -33.91
CA PHE A 597 -51.24 -40.17 -34.82
C PHE A 597 -51.36 -40.65 -36.27
N PHE A 598 -50.49 -41.58 -36.71
CA PHE A 598 -50.60 -42.25 -38.01
C PHE A 598 -51.95 -42.97 -38.16
N PHE A 599 -52.36 -43.77 -37.17
CA PHE A 599 -53.65 -44.47 -37.21
C PHE A 599 -54.85 -43.51 -37.12
N PHE A 600 -54.73 -42.44 -36.32
CA PHE A 600 -55.77 -41.44 -36.18
C PHE A 600 -56.06 -40.71 -37.50
N VAL A 601 -55.03 -40.23 -38.19
CA VAL A 601 -55.19 -39.53 -39.48
C VAL A 601 -55.72 -40.49 -40.55
N GLY A 602 -55.26 -41.74 -40.58
CA GLY A 602 -55.81 -42.78 -41.46
C GLY A 602 -57.32 -42.97 -41.27
N ALA A 603 -57.80 -43.01 -40.02
CA ALA A 603 -59.22 -43.11 -39.72
C ALA A 603 -60.01 -41.86 -40.14
N VAL A 604 -59.46 -40.65 -39.93
CA VAL A 604 -60.09 -39.39 -40.35
C VAL A 604 -60.23 -39.32 -41.87
N VAL A 605 -59.18 -39.64 -42.62
CA VAL A 605 -59.25 -39.66 -44.10
C VAL A 605 -60.22 -40.73 -44.58
N TRP A 606 -60.24 -41.90 -43.95
CA TRP A 606 -61.23 -42.94 -44.26
C TRP A 606 -62.67 -42.44 -44.07
N VAL A 607 -63.00 -41.77 -42.95
CA VAL A 607 -64.36 -41.21 -42.73
C VAL A 607 -64.75 -40.21 -43.82
N LEU A 608 -63.80 -39.36 -44.24
CA LEU A 608 -64.04 -38.30 -45.21
C LEU A 608 -64.16 -38.81 -46.66
N GLU A 609 -63.42 -39.85 -47.01
CA GLU A 609 -63.37 -40.39 -48.38
C GLU A 609 -64.32 -41.57 -48.60
N HIS A 610 -64.66 -42.34 -47.56
CA HIS A 610 -65.48 -43.56 -47.66
C HIS A 610 -66.86 -43.32 -48.30
N ARG A 611 -67.44 -42.13 -48.08
CA ARG A 611 -68.75 -41.76 -48.66
C ARG A 611 -68.70 -41.36 -50.12
N ILE A 612 -67.55 -40.96 -50.68
CA ILE A 612 -67.47 -40.31 -51.99
C ILE A 612 -66.57 -41.10 -52.95
N ASN A 613 -65.60 -41.86 -52.43
CA ASN A 613 -64.56 -42.51 -53.21
C ASN A 613 -64.70 -44.05 -53.17
N ASP A 614 -64.84 -44.67 -54.34
CA ASP A 614 -64.98 -46.13 -54.47
C ASP A 614 -63.69 -46.89 -54.13
N GLU A 615 -62.52 -46.23 -54.16
CA GLU A 615 -61.23 -46.83 -53.75
C GLU A 615 -61.21 -47.20 -52.26
N PHE A 616 -61.93 -46.44 -51.42
CA PHE A 616 -62.07 -46.67 -49.97
C PHE A 616 -63.30 -47.53 -49.59
N ARG A 617 -63.91 -48.23 -50.57
CA ARG A 617 -65.07 -49.10 -50.41
C ARG A 617 -64.75 -50.59 -50.67
N GLY A 618 -65.54 -51.48 -50.08
CA GLY A 618 -65.37 -52.94 -50.17
C GLY A 618 -65.78 -53.67 -48.89
N PRO A 619 -65.54 -55.00 -48.78
CA PRO A 619 -65.81 -55.74 -47.55
C PRO A 619 -64.99 -55.18 -46.36
N PRO A 620 -65.45 -55.31 -45.10
CA PRO A 620 -64.85 -54.64 -43.93
C PRO A 620 -63.34 -54.87 -43.79
N LYS A 621 -62.86 -56.06 -44.16
CA LYS A 621 -61.45 -56.42 -44.16
C LYS A 621 -60.61 -55.59 -45.13
N LYS A 622 -61.14 -55.25 -46.31
CA LYS A 622 -60.46 -54.43 -47.32
C LYS A 622 -60.33 -52.98 -46.84
N GLN A 623 -61.37 -52.44 -46.19
CA GLN A 623 -61.39 -51.06 -45.71
C GLN A 623 -60.35 -50.79 -44.60
N ILE A 624 -60.21 -51.72 -43.64
CA ILE A 624 -59.20 -51.61 -42.57
C ILE A 624 -57.78 -51.68 -43.15
N ILE A 625 -57.55 -52.57 -44.13
CA ILE A 625 -56.26 -52.67 -44.82
C ILE A 625 -55.95 -51.38 -45.57
N THR A 626 -56.91 -50.84 -46.31
CA THR A 626 -56.76 -49.57 -47.02
C THR A 626 -56.47 -48.41 -46.06
N MET A 627 -57.15 -48.32 -44.92
CA MET A 627 -56.91 -47.30 -43.89
C MET A 627 -55.47 -47.33 -43.35
N ILE A 628 -54.98 -48.51 -42.95
CA ILE A 628 -53.65 -48.69 -42.37
C ILE A 628 -52.56 -48.51 -43.42
N TRP A 629 -52.77 -49.07 -44.62
CA TRP A 629 -51.82 -48.97 -45.72
C TRP A 629 -51.69 -47.54 -46.22
N PHE A 630 -52.82 -46.84 -46.36
CA PHE A 630 -52.84 -45.44 -46.75
C PHE A 630 -52.06 -44.58 -45.74
N SER A 631 -52.34 -44.70 -44.43
CA SER A 631 -51.61 -43.94 -43.40
C SER A 631 -50.10 -44.24 -43.39
N LEU A 632 -49.69 -45.51 -43.50
CA LEU A 632 -48.27 -45.87 -43.48
C LEU A 632 -47.54 -45.46 -44.77
N SER A 633 -48.20 -45.54 -45.92
CA SER A 633 -47.61 -45.16 -47.22
C SER A 633 -47.30 -43.66 -47.31
N THR A 634 -48.03 -42.81 -46.58
CA THR A 634 -47.75 -41.36 -46.53
C THR A 634 -46.41 -41.01 -45.88
N MET A 635 -45.90 -41.85 -44.96
CA MET A 635 -44.60 -41.65 -44.31
C MET A 635 -43.43 -41.74 -45.29
N PHE A 636 -43.59 -42.56 -46.33
CA PHE A 636 -42.57 -42.83 -47.35
C PHE A 636 -42.86 -42.11 -48.67
N PHE A 637 -43.81 -41.16 -48.69
CA PHE A 637 -44.28 -40.48 -49.91
C PHE A 637 -44.73 -41.44 -51.03
N ALA A 638 -45.26 -42.61 -50.68
CA ALA A 638 -45.61 -43.70 -51.59
C ALA A 638 -47.13 -43.91 -51.71
N HIS A 639 -47.93 -42.83 -51.78
CA HIS A 639 -49.38 -42.95 -51.83
C HIS A 639 -49.85 -43.47 -53.20
N ARG A 640 -50.77 -44.44 -53.20
CA ARG A 640 -51.27 -45.11 -54.43
C ARG A 640 -52.72 -44.75 -54.77
N GLU A 641 -53.47 -44.18 -53.82
CA GLU A 641 -54.90 -43.88 -53.93
C GLU A 641 -55.13 -42.37 -54.01
N ASN A 642 -56.12 -41.95 -54.82
CA ASN A 642 -56.41 -40.54 -55.08
C ASN A 642 -57.51 -40.04 -54.14
N THR A 643 -57.28 -38.94 -53.42
CA THR A 643 -58.33 -38.30 -52.60
C THR A 643 -59.28 -37.46 -53.47
N MET A 644 -60.58 -37.73 -53.36
CA MET A 644 -61.62 -37.08 -54.18
C MET A 644 -62.34 -35.97 -53.39
N SER A 645 -62.38 -36.04 -52.06
CA SER A 645 -63.00 -35.02 -51.20
C SER A 645 -62.12 -33.77 -51.09
N THR A 646 -62.72 -32.58 -51.25
CA THR A 646 -62.03 -31.31 -50.99
C THR A 646 -61.56 -31.19 -49.55
N LEU A 647 -62.35 -31.69 -48.59
CA LEU A 647 -61.99 -31.71 -47.17
C LEU A 647 -60.91 -32.76 -46.88
N GLY A 648 -60.97 -33.92 -47.55
CA GLY A 648 -59.94 -34.97 -47.47
C GLY A 648 -58.58 -34.49 -48.00
N ARG A 649 -58.57 -33.75 -49.11
CA ARG A 649 -57.35 -33.10 -49.66
C ARG A 649 -56.75 -32.08 -48.70
N PHE A 650 -57.58 -31.30 -48.01
CA PHE A 650 -57.10 -30.32 -47.02
C PHE A 650 -56.43 -31.00 -45.82
N VAL A 651 -57.04 -32.05 -45.26
CA VAL A 651 -56.46 -32.85 -44.17
C VAL A 651 -55.15 -33.52 -44.60
N MET A 652 -55.10 -34.05 -45.83
CA MET A 652 -53.90 -34.65 -46.40
C MET A 652 -52.74 -33.67 -46.56
N LEU A 653 -53.02 -32.42 -46.97
CA LEU A 653 -51.99 -31.39 -47.12
C LEU A 653 -51.33 -31.05 -45.77
N ILE A 654 -52.15 -30.89 -44.71
CA ILE A 654 -51.65 -30.68 -43.34
C ILE A 654 -50.82 -31.88 -42.88
N TRP A 655 -51.29 -33.09 -43.17
CA TRP A 655 -50.61 -34.32 -42.77
C TRP A 655 -49.24 -34.50 -43.43
N LEU A 656 -49.14 -34.25 -44.74
CA LEU A 656 -47.86 -34.30 -45.45
C LEU A 656 -46.86 -33.27 -44.90
N PHE A 657 -47.32 -32.11 -44.45
CA PHE A 657 -46.48 -31.11 -43.79
C PHE A 657 -45.95 -31.61 -42.44
N VAL A 658 -46.76 -32.31 -41.65
CA VAL A 658 -46.33 -32.94 -40.38
C VAL A 658 -45.30 -34.04 -40.63
N VAL A 659 -45.53 -34.91 -41.61
CA VAL A 659 -44.58 -35.98 -41.99
C VAL A 659 -43.22 -35.40 -42.43
N LEU A 660 -43.22 -34.28 -43.16
CA LEU A 660 -42.00 -33.58 -43.56
C LEU A 660 -41.21 -33.06 -42.35
N ILE A 661 -41.89 -32.52 -41.33
CA ILE A 661 -41.23 -32.03 -40.11
C ILE A 661 -40.63 -33.20 -39.32
N ILE A 662 -41.37 -34.30 -39.16
CA ILE A 662 -40.90 -35.48 -38.40
C ILE A 662 -39.65 -36.09 -39.06
N THR A 663 -39.68 -36.30 -40.38
CA THR A 663 -38.54 -36.86 -41.12
C THR A 663 -37.33 -35.94 -41.10
N SER A 664 -37.54 -34.62 -41.27
CA SER A 664 -36.48 -33.62 -41.21
C SER A 664 -35.82 -33.55 -39.83
N SER A 665 -36.63 -33.52 -38.76
CA SER A 665 -36.12 -33.50 -37.37
C SER A 665 -35.37 -34.79 -37.01
N TYR A 666 -35.84 -35.95 -37.47
CA TYR A 666 -35.17 -37.23 -37.26
C TYR A 666 -33.77 -37.23 -37.89
N THR A 667 -33.67 -36.80 -39.16
CA THR A 667 -32.39 -36.75 -39.87
C THR A 667 -31.42 -35.78 -39.23
N ALA A 668 -31.85 -34.57 -38.86
CA ALA A 668 -30.99 -33.56 -38.21
C ALA A 668 -30.38 -34.06 -36.89
N ASN A 669 -31.20 -34.70 -36.04
CA ASN A 669 -30.73 -35.25 -34.76
C ASN A 669 -29.76 -36.43 -34.97
N LEU A 670 -30.05 -37.32 -35.91
CA LEU A 670 -29.16 -38.44 -36.22
C LEU A 670 -27.80 -37.95 -36.74
N THR A 671 -27.79 -36.96 -37.63
CA THR A 671 -26.55 -36.36 -38.15
C THR A 671 -25.76 -35.69 -37.02
N SER A 672 -26.41 -34.91 -36.15
CA SER A 672 -25.75 -34.29 -34.99
C SER A 672 -25.08 -35.32 -34.08
N ILE A 673 -25.75 -36.44 -33.79
CA ILE A 673 -25.22 -37.51 -32.93
C ILE A 673 -24.03 -38.20 -33.60
N LEU A 674 -24.07 -38.41 -34.92
CA LEU A 674 -22.98 -39.05 -35.68
C LEU A 674 -21.77 -38.13 -35.88
N THR A 675 -21.94 -36.81 -35.81
CA THR A 675 -20.82 -35.85 -35.91
C THR A 675 -20.02 -35.64 -34.63
N VAL A 676 -20.57 -35.95 -33.45
CA VAL A 676 -19.89 -35.72 -32.16
C VAL A 676 -19.17 -36.99 -31.68
N GLN A 677 -17.85 -37.05 -31.86
CA GLN A 677 -17.03 -38.05 -31.17
C GLN A 677 -16.89 -37.69 -29.69
N HIS A 678 -17.58 -38.41 -28.81
CA HIS A 678 -17.40 -38.26 -27.37
C HIS A 678 -16.13 -38.97 -26.89
N LEU A 679 -15.13 -38.19 -26.45
CA LEU A 679 -14.01 -38.67 -25.63
C LEU A 679 -14.46 -38.67 -24.17
N SER A 680 -14.67 -39.84 -23.56
CA SER A 680 -15.04 -39.94 -22.15
C SER A 680 -13.80 -40.06 -21.27
N SER A 681 -13.54 -39.04 -20.43
CA SER A 681 -12.69 -39.18 -19.24
C SER A 681 -13.56 -38.88 -18.01
N PRO A 682 -13.48 -39.69 -16.94
CA PRO A 682 -14.19 -39.42 -15.69
C PRO A 682 -13.69 -38.16 -14.96
N ILE A 683 -12.48 -37.70 -15.27
CA ILE A 683 -11.89 -36.47 -14.70
C ILE A 683 -11.89 -35.39 -15.77
N THR A 684 -12.66 -34.33 -15.55
CA THR A 684 -12.80 -33.19 -16.46
C THR A 684 -11.94 -32.00 -16.05
N GLY A 685 -11.43 -31.98 -14.81
CA GLY A 685 -10.55 -30.94 -14.28
C GLY A 685 -10.22 -31.14 -12.80
N ILE A 686 -9.68 -30.10 -12.17
CA ILE A 686 -9.28 -30.13 -10.76
C ILE A 686 -10.47 -30.32 -9.83
N ASP A 687 -11.62 -29.70 -10.11
CA ASP A 687 -12.82 -29.79 -9.28
C ASP A 687 -13.31 -31.24 -9.13
N THR A 688 -13.37 -31.97 -10.26
CA THR A 688 -13.74 -33.39 -10.26
C THR A 688 -12.73 -34.26 -9.50
N LEU A 689 -11.44 -33.89 -9.55
CA LEU A 689 -10.37 -34.64 -8.91
C LEU A 689 -10.42 -34.48 -7.39
N VAL A 690 -10.67 -33.26 -6.89
CA VAL A 690 -10.80 -32.95 -5.47
C VAL A 690 -11.99 -33.70 -4.87
N THR A 691 -13.14 -33.71 -5.56
CA THR A 691 -14.35 -34.43 -5.12
C THR A 691 -14.26 -35.94 -5.23
N SER A 692 -13.34 -36.47 -6.05
CA SER A 692 -13.14 -37.93 -6.18
C SER A 692 -12.30 -38.48 -5.03
N ASN A 693 -12.40 -39.78 -4.74
CA ASN A 693 -11.49 -40.47 -3.81
C ASN A 693 -10.29 -41.14 -4.51
N GLN A 694 -10.00 -40.75 -5.76
CA GLN A 694 -8.96 -41.40 -6.54
C GLN A 694 -7.55 -40.87 -6.19
N PRO A 695 -6.49 -41.70 -6.34
CA PRO A 695 -5.11 -41.27 -6.11
C PRO A 695 -4.63 -40.25 -7.16
N VAL A 696 -3.81 -39.30 -6.73
CA VAL A 696 -3.28 -38.19 -7.53
C VAL A 696 -1.76 -38.22 -7.52
N GLY A 697 -1.16 -38.27 -8.70
CA GLY A 697 0.30 -38.21 -8.86
C GLY A 697 0.81 -36.77 -8.87
N PHE A 698 2.00 -36.54 -8.30
CA PHE A 698 2.68 -35.24 -8.35
C PHE A 698 4.22 -35.41 -8.41
N GLN A 699 4.95 -34.38 -8.81
CA GLN A 699 6.41 -34.43 -8.88
C GLN A 699 7.08 -34.38 -7.50
N VAL A 700 8.00 -35.31 -7.23
CA VAL A 700 8.84 -35.26 -6.01
C VAL A 700 9.64 -33.95 -5.97
N GLY A 701 9.55 -33.24 -4.84
CA GLY A 701 10.28 -31.98 -4.58
C GLY A 701 9.63 -30.73 -5.18
N SER A 702 8.49 -30.87 -5.86
CA SER A 702 7.69 -29.75 -6.37
C SER A 702 6.85 -29.09 -5.27
N PHE A 703 6.49 -27.82 -5.47
CA PHE A 703 5.54 -27.13 -4.60
C PHE A 703 4.11 -27.68 -4.73
N ALA A 704 3.84 -28.46 -5.78
CA ALA A 704 2.53 -29.07 -6.02
C ALA A 704 2.05 -29.90 -4.82
N GLU A 705 2.94 -30.63 -4.13
CA GLU A 705 2.57 -31.40 -2.94
C GLU A 705 1.92 -30.54 -1.85
N ASN A 706 2.63 -29.49 -1.44
CA ASN A 706 2.14 -28.58 -0.40
C ASN A 706 0.87 -27.87 -0.88
N TYR A 707 0.78 -27.49 -2.15
CA TYR A 707 -0.42 -26.86 -2.71
C TYR A 707 -1.63 -27.81 -2.67
N LEU A 708 -1.48 -29.07 -3.11
CA LEU A 708 -2.55 -30.07 -3.09
C LEU A 708 -3.00 -30.40 -1.67
N ARG A 709 -2.06 -30.48 -0.72
CA ARG A 709 -2.35 -30.80 0.68
C ARG A 709 -2.95 -29.63 1.45
N GLU A 710 -2.32 -28.45 1.37
CA GLU A 710 -2.63 -27.31 2.25
C GLU A 710 -3.69 -26.38 1.65
N GLU A 711 -3.70 -26.17 0.34
CA GLU A 711 -4.66 -25.26 -0.32
C GLU A 711 -5.91 -26.01 -0.82
N LEU A 712 -5.73 -27.21 -1.40
CA LEU A 712 -6.85 -28.02 -1.90
C LEU A 712 -7.36 -29.08 -0.91
N ASN A 713 -6.75 -29.20 0.28
CA ASN A 713 -7.12 -30.14 1.34
C ASN A 713 -7.20 -31.61 0.87
N ILE A 714 -6.38 -32.02 -0.10
CA ILE A 714 -6.31 -33.42 -0.52
C ILE A 714 -5.52 -34.23 0.54
N PRO A 715 -6.09 -35.30 1.10
CA PRO A 715 -5.40 -36.15 2.08
C PRO A 715 -4.07 -36.70 1.55
N GLN A 716 -3.02 -36.68 2.38
CA GLN A 716 -1.69 -37.20 2.01
C GLN A 716 -1.75 -38.66 1.53
N SER A 717 -2.68 -39.47 2.05
CA SER A 717 -2.89 -40.87 1.64
C SER A 717 -3.27 -41.03 0.16
N ARG A 718 -3.81 -39.98 -0.49
CA ARG A 718 -4.16 -39.96 -1.91
C ARG A 718 -3.03 -39.45 -2.79
N LEU A 719 -2.00 -38.82 -2.21
CA LEU A 719 -0.92 -38.18 -2.96
C LEU A 719 0.21 -39.19 -3.21
N VAL A 720 0.53 -39.42 -4.48
CA VAL A 720 1.58 -40.34 -4.90
C VAL A 720 2.73 -39.54 -5.51
N ALA A 721 3.89 -39.58 -4.86
CA ALA A 721 5.07 -38.88 -5.34
C ALA A 721 5.73 -39.65 -6.48
N LEU A 722 5.93 -38.99 -7.62
CA LEU A 722 6.49 -39.56 -8.85
C LEU A 722 7.79 -38.83 -9.21
N GLY A 723 8.84 -39.59 -9.50
CA GLY A 723 10.20 -39.07 -9.66
C GLY A 723 10.61 -38.77 -11.11
N SER A 724 9.96 -39.39 -12.10
CA SER A 724 10.36 -39.31 -13.51
C SER A 724 9.17 -39.25 -14.49
N PRO A 725 9.35 -38.68 -15.70
CA PRO A 725 8.32 -38.72 -16.74
C PRO A 725 7.87 -40.14 -17.10
N GLN A 726 8.76 -41.13 -17.01
CA GLN A 726 8.46 -42.54 -17.25
C GLN A 726 7.54 -43.10 -16.17
N GLU A 727 7.77 -42.75 -14.90
CA GLU A 727 6.85 -43.10 -13.81
C GLU A 727 5.48 -42.44 -13.98
N TYR A 728 5.39 -41.24 -14.58
CA TYR A 728 4.11 -40.59 -14.86
C TYR A 728 3.28 -41.42 -15.84
N ALA A 729 3.90 -41.83 -16.95
CA ALA A 729 3.25 -42.64 -17.96
C ALA A 729 2.79 -43.99 -17.39
N MET A 730 3.69 -44.71 -16.70
CA MET A 730 3.37 -46.00 -16.09
C MET A 730 2.24 -45.91 -15.06
N ALA A 731 2.24 -44.88 -14.20
CA ALA A 731 1.22 -44.71 -13.17
C ALA A 731 -0.16 -44.37 -13.76
N LEU A 732 -0.21 -43.60 -14.85
CA LEU A 732 -1.45 -43.25 -15.56
C LEU A 732 -2.00 -44.41 -16.40
N GLU A 733 -1.13 -45.20 -17.05
CA GLU A 733 -1.53 -46.38 -17.85
C GLU A 733 -2.05 -47.53 -16.98
N ASN A 734 -1.33 -47.84 -15.90
CA ASN A 734 -1.71 -48.91 -14.97
C ASN A 734 -2.91 -48.53 -14.08
N GLY A 735 -3.35 -47.27 -14.12
CA GLY A 735 -4.43 -46.76 -13.27
C GLY A 735 -4.06 -46.65 -11.79
N THR A 736 -2.75 -46.64 -11.47
CA THR A 736 -2.24 -46.41 -10.11
C THR A 736 -2.62 -45.02 -9.61
N VAL A 737 -2.59 -44.02 -10.51
CA VAL A 737 -3.12 -42.68 -10.27
C VAL A 737 -4.16 -42.36 -11.33
N ALA A 738 -5.19 -41.62 -10.96
CA ALA A 738 -6.24 -41.24 -11.91
C ALA A 738 -5.88 -39.99 -12.71
N ALA A 739 -5.05 -39.12 -12.12
CA ALA A 739 -4.44 -37.98 -12.79
C ALA A 739 -3.06 -37.67 -12.22
N VAL A 740 -2.24 -37.00 -13.01
CA VAL A 740 -0.99 -36.38 -12.57
C VAL A 740 -1.16 -34.86 -12.62
N ILE A 741 -0.73 -34.18 -11.56
CA ILE A 741 -0.68 -32.72 -11.46
C ILE A 741 0.78 -32.29 -11.43
N ASP A 742 1.15 -31.43 -12.39
CA ASP A 742 2.47 -30.85 -12.45
C ASP A 742 2.46 -29.49 -13.15
N GLU A 743 3.58 -28.78 -13.11
CA GLU A 743 3.74 -27.48 -13.73
C GLU A 743 3.76 -27.58 -15.26
N ARG A 744 3.21 -26.56 -15.91
CA ARG A 744 3.02 -26.51 -17.36
C ARG A 744 4.28 -26.82 -18.20
N PRO A 745 5.47 -26.26 -17.94
CA PRO A 745 6.66 -26.59 -18.72
C PRO A 745 7.04 -28.08 -18.67
N TYR A 746 6.80 -28.76 -17.54
CA TYR A 746 7.05 -30.20 -17.42
C TYR A 746 5.99 -31.00 -18.21
N ILE A 747 4.72 -30.62 -18.10
CA ILE A 747 3.62 -31.28 -18.81
C ILE A 747 3.73 -31.12 -20.33
N GLU A 748 4.06 -29.93 -20.83
CA GLU A 748 4.27 -29.71 -22.26
C GLU A 748 5.39 -30.60 -22.82
N LEU A 749 6.49 -30.73 -22.07
CA LEU A 749 7.59 -31.62 -22.44
C LEU A 749 7.17 -33.10 -22.37
N PHE A 750 6.44 -33.52 -21.33
CA PHE A 750 5.91 -34.88 -21.18
C PHE A 750 4.97 -35.29 -22.33
N LEU A 751 4.01 -34.43 -22.68
CA LEU A 751 3.03 -34.67 -23.75
C LEU A 751 3.66 -34.66 -25.14
N SER A 752 4.77 -33.94 -25.32
CA SER A 752 5.54 -34.00 -26.56
C SER A 752 6.13 -35.39 -26.84
N GLU A 753 6.29 -36.21 -25.80
CA GLU A 753 6.81 -37.58 -25.88
C GLU A 753 5.71 -38.65 -25.75
N HIS A 754 4.55 -38.34 -25.16
CA HIS A 754 3.50 -39.31 -24.85
C HIS A 754 2.09 -38.84 -25.33
N CYS A 755 1.63 -39.37 -26.47
CA CYS A 755 0.38 -38.94 -27.13
C CYS A 755 -0.91 -39.56 -26.56
N MET A 756 -0.82 -40.50 -25.61
CA MET A 756 -2.00 -41.19 -25.05
C MET A 756 -2.67 -40.43 -23.90
N PHE A 757 -2.08 -39.31 -23.48
CA PHE A 757 -2.55 -38.47 -22.38
C PHE A 757 -2.99 -37.12 -22.90
N ALA A 758 -3.88 -36.46 -22.17
CA ALA A 758 -4.33 -35.11 -22.49
C ALA A 758 -4.51 -34.27 -21.23
N ILE A 759 -4.33 -32.96 -21.40
CA ILE A 759 -4.67 -31.97 -20.38
C ILE A 759 -6.19 -31.93 -20.23
N ARG A 760 -6.66 -31.86 -18.98
CA ARG A 760 -8.08 -31.69 -18.63
C ARG A 760 -8.24 -30.51 -17.68
N GLY A 761 -9.31 -29.74 -17.88
CA GLY A 761 -9.55 -28.51 -17.15
C GLY A 761 -8.66 -27.35 -17.59
N GLN A 762 -8.77 -26.24 -16.85
CA GLN A 762 -7.92 -25.06 -17.04
C GLN A 762 -6.74 -25.09 -16.05
N GLU A 763 -5.69 -24.36 -16.39
CA GLU A 763 -4.60 -24.03 -15.47
C GLU A 763 -5.17 -23.32 -14.24
N PHE A 764 -4.97 -23.90 -13.05
CA PHE A 764 -5.62 -23.42 -11.82
C PHE A 764 -4.68 -22.67 -10.87
N THR A 765 -3.39 -22.56 -11.20
CA THR A 765 -2.46 -21.65 -10.54
C THR A 765 -1.82 -20.72 -11.57
N LYS A 766 -1.57 -19.44 -11.20
CA LYS A 766 -0.88 -18.48 -12.07
C LYS A 766 0.50 -18.17 -11.49
N SER A 767 1.41 -19.11 -11.66
CA SER A 767 2.78 -19.02 -11.15
C SER A 767 3.79 -18.84 -12.28
N GLY A 768 5.05 -18.54 -11.93
CA GLY A 768 6.16 -18.54 -12.86
C GLY A 768 7.47 -18.87 -12.17
N TRP A 769 8.49 -19.22 -12.96
CA TRP A 769 9.84 -19.42 -12.42
C TRP A 769 10.61 -18.10 -12.36
N GLY A 770 11.34 -17.90 -11.27
CA GLY A 770 12.23 -16.75 -11.07
C GLY A 770 13.53 -17.17 -10.41
N PHE A 771 14.57 -16.33 -10.54
CA PHE A 771 15.81 -16.53 -9.80
C PHE A 771 15.69 -15.90 -8.41
N ALA A 772 16.17 -16.60 -7.38
CA ALA A 772 16.07 -16.15 -6.00
C ALA A 772 17.34 -15.42 -5.56
N PHE A 773 17.18 -14.29 -4.88
CA PHE A 773 18.24 -13.47 -4.32
C PHE A 773 17.93 -13.15 -2.85
N PRO A 774 18.95 -12.84 -2.03
CA PRO A 774 18.72 -12.34 -0.68
C PRO A 774 17.78 -11.13 -0.70
N LYS A 775 16.99 -10.97 0.36
CA LYS A 775 16.05 -9.85 0.49
C LYS A 775 16.79 -8.50 0.41
N ASP A 776 16.17 -7.54 -0.27
CA ASP A 776 16.73 -6.22 -0.60
C ASP A 776 17.99 -6.26 -1.48
N SER A 777 18.24 -7.35 -2.22
CA SER A 777 19.43 -7.42 -3.08
C SER A 777 19.30 -6.47 -4.29
N PRO A 778 20.23 -5.51 -4.49
CA PRO A 778 20.18 -4.62 -5.65
C PRO A 778 20.35 -5.38 -6.97
N LEU A 779 21.09 -6.51 -6.94
CA LEU A 779 21.27 -7.36 -8.10
C LEU A 779 19.95 -8.01 -8.57
N ALA A 780 18.99 -8.23 -7.67
CA ALA A 780 17.68 -8.77 -8.04
C ALA A 780 16.89 -7.80 -8.93
N ILE A 781 17.02 -6.49 -8.67
CA ILE A 781 16.39 -5.41 -9.44
C ILE A 781 17.04 -5.31 -10.83
N ASP A 782 18.37 -5.29 -10.87
CA ASP A 782 19.13 -5.22 -12.13
C ASP A 782 18.86 -6.45 -13.00
N MET A 783 18.83 -7.65 -12.40
CA MET A 783 18.49 -8.90 -13.09
C MET A 783 17.04 -8.94 -13.57
N SER A 784 16.10 -8.37 -12.80
CA SER A 784 14.71 -8.23 -13.23
C SER A 784 14.57 -7.32 -14.45
N THR A 785 15.31 -6.21 -14.47
CA THR A 785 15.35 -5.29 -15.61
C THR A 785 15.93 -5.99 -16.83
N ALA A 786 17.03 -6.74 -16.67
CA ALA A 786 17.60 -7.58 -17.72
C ALA A 786 16.60 -8.63 -18.25
N MET A 787 15.83 -9.28 -17.38
CA MET A 787 14.76 -10.23 -17.78
C MET A 787 13.71 -9.57 -18.66
N LEU A 788 13.26 -8.36 -18.30
CA LEU A 788 12.29 -7.62 -19.10
C LEU A 788 12.86 -7.26 -20.48
N THR A 789 14.12 -6.82 -20.55
CA THR A 789 14.81 -6.55 -21.82
C THR A 789 14.88 -7.81 -22.72
N LEU A 790 15.18 -8.98 -22.15
CA LEU A 790 15.21 -10.26 -22.88
C LEU A 790 13.83 -10.72 -23.36
N SER A 791 12.77 -10.33 -22.64
CA SER A 791 11.39 -10.59 -23.05
C SER A 791 10.99 -9.67 -24.21
N GLU A 792 11.31 -8.37 -24.11
CA GLU A 792 10.97 -7.36 -25.12
C GLU A 792 11.75 -7.54 -26.43
N ASN A 793 12.99 -8.01 -26.38
CA ASN A 793 13.82 -8.24 -27.57
C ASN A 793 13.59 -9.63 -28.23
N GLY A 794 12.79 -10.49 -27.61
CA GLY A 794 12.44 -11.83 -28.12
C GLY A 794 13.51 -12.91 -27.93
N ASP A 795 14.63 -12.63 -27.27
CA ASP A 795 15.68 -13.64 -27.02
C ASP A 795 15.21 -14.76 -26.08
N LEU A 796 14.33 -14.43 -25.13
CA LEU A 796 13.72 -15.43 -24.24
C LEU A 796 12.93 -16.48 -25.05
N GLN A 797 12.21 -16.06 -26.10
CA GLN A 797 11.47 -16.97 -27.00
C GLN A 797 12.41 -17.84 -27.84
N LYS A 798 13.58 -17.32 -28.24
CA LYS A 798 14.60 -18.11 -28.96
C LYS A 798 15.17 -19.22 -28.06
N ILE A 799 15.47 -18.89 -26.80
CA ILE A 799 15.95 -19.87 -25.81
C ILE A 799 14.85 -20.90 -25.53
N HIS A 800 13.59 -20.47 -25.40
CA HIS A 800 12.45 -21.37 -25.22
C HIS A 800 12.33 -22.37 -26.38
N SER A 801 12.36 -21.88 -27.62
CA SER A 801 12.24 -22.72 -28.82
C SER A 801 13.40 -23.71 -28.95
N LYS A 802 14.62 -23.31 -28.59
CA LYS A 802 15.82 -24.17 -28.60
C LYS A 802 15.65 -25.41 -27.71
N TRP A 803 15.02 -25.26 -26.55
CA TRP A 803 14.94 -26.30 -25.52
C TRP A 803 13.61 -27.08 -25.53
N LEU A 804 12.49 -26.45 -25.92
CA LEU A 804 11.14 -27.02 -25.74
C LEU A 804 10.35 -27.27 -27.05
N ALA A 805 10.71 -26.67 -28.19
CA ALA A 805 9.91 -26.79 -29.42
C ALA A 805 10.26 -28.00 -30.32
N LYS A 806 11.26 -28.80 -29.97
CA LYS A 806 11.67 -29.97 -30.78
C LYS A 806 10.84 -31.21 -30.45
N ARG A 807 9.59 -31.31 -30.96
CA ARG A 807 8.87 -32.59 -31.27
C ARG A 807 7.38 -32.49 -31.69
N LEU A 808 6.85 -31.31 -32.02
CA LEU A 808 5.44 -31.14 -32.43
C LEU A 808 5.11 -31.58 -33.90
N VAL A 809 5.76 -32.62 -34.43
CA VAL A 809 5.59 -33.04 -35.85
C VAL A 809 4.52 -34.14 -36.05
N HIS A 810 4.01 -34.80 -35.02
CA HIS A 810 3.12 -35.97 -35.20
C HIS A 810 1.61 -35.77 -34.99
N SER A 811 1.12 -34.58 -34.59
CA SER A 811 -0.31 -34.38 -34.28
C SER A 811 -1.13 -33.63 -35.34
N LEU A 812 -0.51 -33.11 -36.41
CA LEU A 812 -1.19 -32.28 -37.42
C LEU A 812 -1.54 -32.99 -38.74
N GLN A 813 -1.22 -34.28 -38.90
CA GLN A 813 -1.47 -35.03 -40.15
C GLN A 813 -2.75 -35.88 -40.18
N SER A 814 -3.50 -36.02 -39.08
CA SER A 814 -4.71 -36.87 -39.05
C SER A 814 -6.05 -36.12 -39.16
N LEU A 815 -6.04 -34.78 -39.23
CA LEU A 815 -7.26 -33.96 -39.22
C LEU A 815 -7.55 -33.20 -40.53
N THR A 816 -6.73 -33.38 -41.57
CA THR A 816 -6.87 -32.64 -42.84
C THR A 816 -7.26 -33.50 -44.06
N SER A 817 -7.68 -34.76 -43.89
CA SER A 817 -7.99 -35.64 -45.05
C SER A 817 -9.47 -35.92 -45.34
N THR A 818 -10.45 -35.33 -44.65
CA THR A 818 -11.89 -35.68 -44.85
C THR A 818 -12.86 -34.51 -45.02
N MET A 819 -12.43 -33.33 -45.44
CA MET A 819 -13.34 -32.33 -46.03
C MET A 819 -12.70 -31.60 -47.20
N ALA A 820 -12.73 -32.25 -48.37
CA ALA A 820 -12.52 -31.61 -49.65
C ALA A 820 -13.58 -32.12 -50.63
N PHE A 821 -14.79 -31.56 -50.59
CA PHE A 821 -15.70 -31.53 -51.73
C PHE A 821 -16.57 -30.25 -51.66
N SER A 822 -16.14 -29.26 -52.45
CA SER A 822 -16.91 -28.26 -53.19
C SER A 822 -18.22 -27.69 -52.62
N LEU A 823 -18.22 -26.38 -52.37
CA LEU A 823 -19.14 -25.43 -53.03
C LEU A 823 -18.59 -24.00 -52.89
N GLN A 824 -18.19 -23.42 -54.03
CA GLN A 824 -17.80 -22.01 -54.19
C GLN A 824 -19.06 -21.14 -54.35
N VAL A 825 -19.21 -20.09 -53.54
CA VAL A 825 -19.84 -18.79 -53.93
C VAL A 825 -19.19 -17.68 -53.06
N PRO A 826 -18.94 -16.46 -53.58
CA PRO A 826 -17.92 -15.56 -53.07
C PRO A 826 -18.48 -14.51 -52.10
N VAL A 827 -17.70 -14.13 -51.09
CA VAL A 827 -17.95 -12.91 -50.29
C VAL A 827 -16.68 -12.07 -50.23
N LYS A 828 -16.82 -10.82 -50.69
CA LYS A 828 -15.79 -9.77 -50.72
C LYS A 828 -15.29 -9.41 -49.31
N PRO A 829 -14.04 -8.93 -49.18
CA PRO A 829 -13.46 -8.54 -47.90
C PRO A 829 -13.98 -7.15 -47.48
N VAL A 830 -14.46 -7.04 -46.24
CA VAL A 830 -14.64 -5.75 -45.56
C VAL A 830 -13.57 -5.62 -44.50
N THR A 831 -12.67 -4.68 -44.74
CA THR A 831 -11.66 -4.16 -43.82
C THR A 831 -12.31 -3.24 -42.78
N PHE A 832 -12.02 -3.48 -41.50
CA PHE A 832 -12.09 -2.44 -40.46
C PHE A 832 -10.72 -2.31 -39.77
N PRO A 833 -10.34 -1.10 -39.31
CA PRO A 833 -8.96 -0.76 -38.98
C PRO A 833 -8.52 -1.27 -37.61
N LEU A 834 -7.22 -1.58 -37.51
CA LEU A 834 -6.46 -1.81 -36.29
C LEU A 834 -6.59 -0.64 -35.30
N SER A 835 -6.97 -0.95 -34.05
CA SER A 835 -6.61 -0.16 -32.88
C SER A 835 -5.56 -0.90 -32.03
N LYS A 836 -4.56 -0.13 -31.62
CA LYS A 836 -3.27 -0.47 -30.99
C LYS A 836 -3.33 -1.34 -29.72
N PRO A 837 -2.23 -2.05 -29.41
CA PRO A 837 -2.09 -2.81 -28.17
C PRO A 837 -1.68 -1.89 -27.01
N LEU A 838 -2.38 -2.01 -25.87
CA LEU A 838 -1.98 -1.38 -24.62
C LEU A 838 -1.41 -2.45 -23.69
N SER A 839 -0.11 -2.32 -23.48
CA SER A 839 0.72 -3.15 -22.62
C SER A 839 0.45 -2.88 -21.14
N LYS A 840 0.72 -3.93 -20.35
CA LYS A 840 1.24 -3.94 -18.98
C LYS A 840 0.29 -3.58 -17.83
N ARG A 841 -0.01 -4.58 -16.99
CA ARG A 841 0.65 -4.76 -15.66
C ARG A 841 0.19 -6.04 -14.94
N LYS A 842 1.15 -6.85 -14.50
CA LYS A 842 1.13 -7.65 -13.25
C LYS A 842 1.66 -6.74 -12.10
N PRO A 843 1.81 -7.19 -10.84
CA PRO A 843 1.03 -8.10 -9.98
C PRO A 843 0.76 -7.45 -8.59
N LEU A 844 0.14 -8.16 -7.64
CA LEU A 844 0.33 -7.91 -6.21
C LEU A 844 0.21 -9.23 -5.45
N PHE A 845 1.27 -9.55 -4.71
CA PHE A 845 1.32 -10.56 -3.65
C PHE A 845 1.34 -9.81 -2.32
N VAL A 846 0.61 -10.32 -1.33
CA VAL A 846 0.65 -9.92 0.08
C VAL A 846 0.91 -11.18 0.90
N CYS A 847 1.81 -11.14 1.89
CA CYS A 847 1.62 -11.86 3.17
C CYS A 847 2.70 -11.58 4.24
N ASN A 848 2.25 -10.91 5.30
CA ASN A 848 2.42 -11.08 6.76
C ASN A 848 3.66 -11.75 7.39
N LEU A 849 4.17 -11.02 8.39
CA LEU A 849 4.83 -11.48 9.61
C LEU A 849 3.79 -11.67 10.72
N SER A 850 4.08 -12.61 11.62
CA SER A 850 3.25 -13.22 12.65
C SER A 850 3.45 -12.63 14.05
N LEU A 851 2.40 -12.61 14.88
CA LEU A 851 2.47 -12.64 16.35
C LEU A 851 1.46 -13.67 16.92
N PRO A 852 1.73 -14.26 18.10
CA PRO A 852 1.14 -15.53 18.52
C PRO A 852 -0.09 -15.37 19.42
N LEU A 853 -1.10 -16.22 19.20
CA LEU A 853 -2.19 -16.47 20.16
C LEU A 853 -1.95 -17.84 20.83
N ARG A 854 -1.84 -17.83 22.16
CA ARG A 854 -1.91 -19.03 23.00
C ARG A 854 -3.37 -19.42 23.16
N TYR A 855 -3.73 -20.66 22.88
CA TYR A 855 -4.98 -21.27 23.36
C TYR A 855 -4.65 -22.41 24.33
N PRO A 856 -5.36 -22.54 25.48
CA PRO A 856 -5.20 -23.67 26.38
C PRO A 856 -5.86 -24.91 25.78
N LEU A 857 -5.12 -26.02 25.76
CA LEU A 857 -5.65 -27.36 25.56
C LEU A 857 -6.48 -27.77 26.79
N THR A 858 -7.80 -27.55 26.75
CA THR A 858 -8.84 -28.32 27.48
C THR A 858 -10.21 -27.66 27.27
N SER A 859 -10.87 -27.90 26.14
CA SER A 859 -12.31 -27.65 26.01
C SER A 859 -12.99 -28.94 25.58
N ILE A 860 -13.84 -29.46 26.45
CA ILE A 860 -14.76 -30.57 26.16
C ILE A 860 -15.65 -30.12 25.00
N GLU A 861 -15.75 -30.94 23.95
CA GLU A 861 -16.59 -30.67 22.78
C GLU A 861 -18.04 -30.36 23.23
N PRO A 862 -18.66 -29.27 22.74
CA PRO A 862 -20.03 -28.94 23.11
C PRO A 862 -21.04 -29.90 22.46
N GLU A 863 -21.94 -30.46 23.26
CA GLU A 863 -23.13 -31.13 22.72
C GLU A 863 -24.13 -30.09 22.17
N PRO A 864 -24.82 -30.38 21.05
CA PRO A 864 -25.81 -29.47 20.52
C PRO A 864 -27.05 -29.45 21.42
N VAL A 865 -27.48 -28.24 21.78
CA VAL A 865 -28.63 -27.93 22.65
C VAL A 865 -29.94 -27.98 21.87
N TYR A 866 -29.89 -27.66 20.58
CA TYR A 866 -31.04 -27.61 19.69
C TYR A 866 -30.87 -28.61 18.54
N ALA A 867 -31.97 -29.23 18.11
CA ALA A 867 -32.01 -30.05 16.89
C ALA A 867 -31.94 -29.20 15.62
N SER A 868 -32.54 -28.00 15.66
CA SER A 868 -32.41 -26.99 14.62
C SER A 868 -32.56 -25.57 15.16
N VAL A 869 -31.99 -24.60 14.46
CA VAL A 869 -32.04 -23.17 14.77
C VAL A 869 -32.23 -22.36 13.49
N LYS A 870 -32.83 -21.18 13.61
CA LYS A 870 -32.90 -20.18 12.55
C LYS A 870 -32.39 -18.84 13.10
N ALA A 871 -31.39 -18.27 12.45
CA ALA A 871 -30.83 -16.97 12.78
C ALA A 871 -31.09 -15.96 11.66
N PHE A 872 -31.19 -14.70 12.04
CA PHE A 872 -31.28 -13.55 11.14
C PHE A 872 -30.05 -12.66 11.35
N ALA A 873 -29.50 -12.10 10.27
CA ALA A 873 -28.53 -11.01 10.36
C ALA A 873 -28.96 -9.83 9.48
N PRO A 874 -28.93 -8.60 10.02
CA PRO A 874 -29.33 -7.41 9.29
C PRO A 874 -28.33 -7.03 8.20
N ALA A 875 -28.81 -6.25 7.24
CA ALA A 875 -27.96 -5.52 6.32
C ALA A 875 -27.13 -4.48 7.07
N THR A 876 -26.05 -4.03 6.43
CA THR A 876 -25.18 -3.02 6.99
C THR A 876 -24.88 -1.92 6.00
N VAL A 877 -24.68 -0.73 6.56
CA VAL A 877 -24.18 0.44 5.85
C VAL A 877 -22.78 0.71 6.39
N ALA A 878 -21.79 0.58 5.52
CA ALA A 878 -20.39 0.81 5.85
C ALA A 878 -19.80 1.91 4.97
N ASN A 879 -18.55 2.31 5.24
CA ASN A 879 -17.90 3.41 4.53
C ASN A 879 -18.74 4.70 4.56
N LEU A 880 -19.24 5.06 5.74
CA LEU A 880 -20.11 6.21 6.00
C LEU A 880 -19.39 7.55 5.72
N GLY A 881 -19.12 7.85 4.44
CA GLY A 881 -18.29 8.96 3.99
C GLY A 881 -16.83 8.83 4.48
N PRO A 882 -16.33 9.74 5.34
CA PRO A 882 -14.96 9.69 5.83
C PRO A 882 -14.66 8.46 6.72
N GLY A 883 -15.67 7.67 7.09
CA GLY A 883 -15.58 6.41 7.86
C GLY A 883 -15.07 5.18 7.09
N PHE A 884 -14.31 5.37 6.01
CA PHE A 884 -13.92 4.31 5.08
C PHE A 884 -13.09 3.19 5.74
N ASP A 885 -13.53 1.93 5.63
CA ASP A 885 -12.95 0.69 6.16
C ASP A 885 -12.79 0.61 7.70
N PHE A 886 -13.30 1.60 8.46
CA PHE A 886 -13.23 1.60 9.93
C PHE A 886 -14.53 1.93 10.66
N LEU A 887 -15.61 2.29 9.95
CA LEU A 887 -16.90 2.60 10.59
C LEU A 887 -18.07 2.07 9.74
N GLY A 888 -18.98 1.34 10.39
CA GLY A 888 -20.24 0.90 9.79
C GLY A 888 -21.35 0.71 10.82
N CYS A 889 -22.57 0.51 10.35
CA CYS A 889 -23.74 0.29 11.19
C CYS A 889 -24.74 -0.71 10.60
N ALA A 890 -25.51 -1.35 11.47
CA ALA A 890 -26.60 -2.25 11.06
C ALA A 890 -27.91 -1.50 10.83
N VAL A 891 -28.67 -1.94 9.84
CA VAL A 891 -29.99 -1.39 9.50
C VAL A 891 -31.06 -2.45 9.63
N ASP A 892 -32.19 -2.07 10.21
CA ASP A 892 -33.25 -3.01 10.56
C ASP A 892 -34.08 -3.43 9.34
N GLY A 893 -34.85 -4.51 9.48
CA GLY A 893 -35.87 -4.95 8.52
C GLY A 893 -35.37 -5.75 7.32
N VAL A 894 -34.20 -5.44 6.74
CA VAL A 894 -33.62 -6.16 5.60
C VAL A 894 -32.37 -6.94 6.01
N GLY A 895 -32.22 -8.17 5.56
CA GLY A 895 -31.12 -9.04 5.96
C GLY A 895 -31.22 -10.46 5.41
N ASP A 896 -30.31 -11.33 5.83
CA ASP A 896 -30.28 -12.74 5.42
C ASP A 896 -30.69 -13.64 6.59
N TYR A 897 -31.31 -14.79 6.27
CA TYR A 897 -31.65 -15.81 7.27
C TYR A 897 -30.86 -17.09 7.01
N VAL A 898 -30.41 -17.73 8.09
CA VAL A 898 -29.76 -19.03 8.04
C VAL A 898 -30.51 -19.99 8.93
N SER A 899 -30.99 -21.09 8.35
CA SER A 899 -31.56 -22.22 9.08
C SER A 899 -30.52 -23.33 9.15
N LEU A 900 -30.29 -23.89 10.33
CA LEU A 900 -29.26 -24.89 10.59
C LEU A 900 -29.89 -26.06 11.35
N SER A 901 -29.64 -27.29 10.92
CA SER A 901 -30.13 -28.50 11.60
C SER A 901 -29.05 -29.57 11.69
N ILE A 902 -29.13 -30.42 12.71
CA ILE A 902 -28.31 -31.62 12.78
C ILE A 902 -28.77 -32.58 11.69
N ASP A 903 -27.85 -33.02 10.84
CA ASP A 903 -28.15 -33.92 9.73
C ASP A 903 -27.23 -35.15 9.77
N PRO A 904 -27.78 -36.35 10.08
CA PRO A 904 -27.01 -37.59 10.09
C PRO A 904 -26.42 -37.99 8.73
N GLN A 905 -26.89 -37.41 7.62
CA GLN A 905 -26.35 -37.66 6.28
C GLN A 905 -25.10 -36.81 5.99
N VAL A 906 -24.87 -35.74 6.75
CA VAL A 906 -23.65 -34.94 6.68
C VAL A 906 -22.58 -35.59 7.57
N HIS A 907 -21.35 -35.70 7.07
CA HIS A 907 -20.28 -36.31 7.85
C HIS A 907 -20.02 -35.53 9.15
N PRO A 908 -19.77 -36.23 10.29
CA PRO A 908 -19.44 -35.59 11.55
C PRO A 908 -18.26 -34.61 11.42
N GLY A 909 -18.43 -33.39 11.97
CA GLY A 909 -17.45 -32.31 11.87
C GLY A 909 -17.52 -31.51 10.56
N GLU A 910 -18.43 -31.85 9.65
CA GLU A 910 -18.66 -31.12 8.40
C GLU A 910 -20.00 -30.38 8.41
N ILE A 911 -20.12 -29.42 7.49
CA ILE A 911 -21.37 -28.72 7.18
C ILE A 911 -21.67 -28.87 5.70
N ALA A 912 -22.94 -29.03 5.34
CA ALA A 912 -23.39 -29.00 3.94
C ALA A 912 -24.44 -27.90 3.76
N ILE A 913 -24.43 -27.22 2.61
CA ILE A 913 -25.50 -26.27 2.26
C ILE A 913 -26.55 -27.02 1.44
N SER A 914 -27.68 -27.35 2.06
CA SER A 914 -28.77 -28.09 1.43
C SER A 914 -29.53 -27.21 0.42
N GLU A 915 -29.79 -25.96 0.79
CA GLU A 915 -30.60 -25.03 0.00
C GLU A 915 -30.09 -23.58 0.08
N ILE A 916 -30.28 -22.85 -1.02
CA ILE A 916 -30.08 -21.41 -1.09
C ILE A 916 -31.33 -20.84 -1.77
N ASN A 917 -32.05 -19.97 -1.09
CA ASN A 917 -33.27 -19.32 -1.57
C ASN A 917 -33.05 -17.81 -1.74
N GLY A 918 -33.89 -17.15 -2.52
CA GLY A 918 -33.86 -15.71 -2.75
C GLY A 918 -33.33 -15.28 -4.12
N ASP A 919 -33.35 -13.97 -4.38
CA ASP A 919 -32.96 -13.41 -5.66
C ASP A 919 -31.47 -13.63 -5.93
N ASN A 920 -31.16 -14.18 -7.12
CA ASN A 920 -29.82 -14.62 -7.52
C ASN A 920 -29.27 -15.86 -6.76
N ALA A 921 -30.10 -16.66 -6.09
CA ALA A 921 -29.67 -17.92 -5.46
C ALA A 921 -28.86 -18.84 -6.41
N ASN A 922 -29.24 -18.89 -7.69
CA ASN A 922 -28.56 -19.69 -8.72
C ASN A 922 -27.11 -19.25 -9.00
N LYS A 923 -26.70 -18.04 -8.58
CA LYS A 923 -25.33 -17.52 -8.74
C LYS A 923 -24.43 -17.88 -7.55
N LEU A 924 -24.99 -18.39 -6.44
CA LEU A 924 -24.24 -18.71 -5.22
C LEU A 924 -23.92 -20.21 -5.17
N SER A 925 -22.71 -20.54 -4.75
CA SER A 925 -22.28 -21.92 -4.59
C SER A 925 -22.92 -22.58 -3.36
N LYS A 926 -23.40 -23.81 -3.51
CA LYS A 926 -23.77 -24.68 -2.38
C LYS A 926 -22.56 -25.35 -1.73
N ASN A 927 -21.35 -25.19 -2.28
CA ASN A 927 -20.15 -25.66 -1.61
C ASN A 927 -19.84 -24.73 -0.42
N PRO A 928 -19.83 -25.22 0.83
CA PRO A 928 -19.57 -24.41 2.02
C PRO A 928 -18.25 -23.64 1.98
N LEU A 929 -17.22 -24.18 1.31
CA LEU A 929 -15.91 -23.53 1.20
C LEU A 929 -15.90 -22.33 0.24
N TRP A 930 -16.93 -22.19 -0.60
CA TRP A 930 -17.09 -21.11 -1.59
C TRP A 930 -18.32 -20.24 -1.32
N ASN A 931 -18.85 -20.30 -0.11
CA ASN A 931 -20.03 -19.55 0.32
C ASN A 931 -19.74 -18.86 1.66
N CYS A 932 -20.05 -17.57 1.77
CA CYS A 932 -19.80 -16.78 2.98
C CYS A 932 -20.40 -17.41 4.25
N ALA A 933 -21.65 -17.88 4.17
CA ALA A 933 -22.32 -18.56 5.27
C ALA A 933 -21.59 -19.86 5.66
N GLY A 934 -21.19 -20.65 4.66
CA GLY A 934 -20.46 -21.91 4.89
C GLY A 934 -19.08 -21.70 5.51
N ILE A 935 -18.32 -20.69 5.06
CA ILE A 935 -16.99 -20.38 5.59
C ILE A 935 -17.08 -19.94 7.05
N ALA A 936 -17.99 -19.02 7.36
CA ALA A 936 -18.19 -18.54 8.73
C ALA A 936 -18.67 -19.68 9.66
N ALA A 937 -19.59 -20.52 9.19
CA ALA A 937 -20.07 -21.67 9.93
C ALA A 937 -18.95 -22.68 10.26
N ILE A 938 -18.11 -23.01 9.27
CA ILE A 938 -16.95 -23.90 9.46
C ILE A 938 -16.00 -23.31 10.51
N GLU A 939 -15.76 -22.01 10.47
CA GLU A 939 -14.84 -21.37 11.40
C GLU A 939 -15.37 -21.39 12.84
N VAL A 940 -16.67 -21.14 13.04
CA VAL A 940 -17.32 -21.30 14.35
C VAL A 940 -17.26 -22.76 14.84
N MET A 941 -17.53 -23.75 13.97
CA MET A 941 -17.40 -25.16 14.33
C MET A 941 -15.97 -25.52 14.78
N LYS A 942 -14.95 -24.97 14.11
CA LYS A 942 -13.54 -25.16 14.49
C LYS A 942 -13.21 -24.52 15.83
N MET A 943 -13.66 -23.27 16.07
CA MET A 943 -13.46 -22.57 17.34
C MET A 943 -14.11 -23.31 18.51
N LEU A 944 -15.28 -23.91 18.28
CA LEU A 944 -15.99 -24.76 19.25
C LEU A 944 -15.40 -26.17 19.38
N GLY A 945 -14.55 -26.62 18.44
CA GLY A 945 -13.99 -27.96 18.41
C GLY A 945 -14.99 -29.06 18.05
N VAL A 946 -16.05 -28.75 17.30
CA VAL A 946 -17.12 -29.70 16.92
C VAL A 946 -16.61 -30.74 15.93
N ARG A 947 -16.81 -32.02 16.25
CA ARG A 947 -16.37 -33.20 15.46
C ARG A 947 -17.40 -34.33 15.42
N SER A 948 -18.34 -34.34 16.36
CA SER A 948 -19.26 -35.46 16.60
C SER A 948 -20.55 -35.41 15.79
N VAL A 949 -20.90 -34.26 15.22
CA VAL A 949 -22.16 -34.06 14.47
C VAL A 949 -21.92 -33.39 13.13
N GLY A 950 -22.71 -33.77 12.12
CA GLY A 950 -22.80 -33.10 10.82
C GLY A 950 -23.96 -32.11 10.81
N LEU A 951 -23.78 -30.96 10.15
CA LEU A 951 -24.79 -29.89 10.11
C LEU A 951 -25.25 -29.63 8.67
N SER A 952 -26.55 -29.42 8.49
CA SER A 952 -27.15 -28.99 7.23
C SER A 952 -27.61 -27.54 7.36
N LEU A 953 -27.19 -26.70 6.41
CA LEU A 953 -27.44 -25.27 6.37
C LEU A 953 -28.34 -24.93 5.17
N SER A 954 -29.39 -24.16 5.42
CA SER A 954 -30.20 -23.50 4.39
C SER A 954 -30.07 -21.98 4.52
N LEU A 955 -29.75 -21.31 3.42
CA LEU A 955 -29.53 -19.87 3.35
C LEU A 955 -30.68 -19.19 2.59
N ASP A 956 -31.47 -18.34 3.26
CA ASP A 956 -32.43 -17.46 2.61
C ASP A 956 -31.79 -16.08 2.42
N LYS A 957 -31.42 -15.75 1.18
CA LYS A 957 -30.86 -14.45 0.79
C LYS A 957 -31.94 -13.40 0.69
N GLY A 958 -31.89 -12.38 1.55
CA GLY A 958 -32.74 -11.20 1.46
C GLY A 958 -32.04 -10.00 0.84
N LEU A 959 -30.70 -10.03 0.69
CA LEU A 959 -29.92 -8.90 0.18
C LEU A 959 -29.34 -9.13 -1.23
N PRO A 960 -29.48 -8.17 -2.16
CA PRO A 960 -28.92 -8.28 -3.49
C PRO A 960 -27.38 -8.32 -3.46
N LEU A 961 -26.80 -9.15 -4.34
CA LEU A 961 -25.35 -9.31 -4.48
C LEU A 961 -24.69 -8.01 -4.96
N GLY A 962 -23.56 -7.63 -4.36
CA GLY A 962 -22.79 -6.45 -4.79
C GLY A 962 -23.49 -5.10 -4.57
N SER A 963 -24.59 -5.06 -3.81
CA SER A 963 -25.41 -3.86 -3.62
C SER A 963 -24.77 -2.77 -2.75
N GLY A 964 -23.80 -3.12 -1.91
CA GLY A 964 -23.21 -2.20 -0.92
C GLY A 964 -23.93 -2.20 0.43
N LEU A 965 -24.85 -3.15 0.66
CA LEU A 965 -25.60 -3.35 1.91
C LEU A 965 -25.04 -4.47 2.80
N GLY A 966 -23.77 -4.84 2.65
CA GLY A 966 -23.17 -5.92 3.43
C GLY A 966 -23.72 -7.32 3.14
N SER A 967 -24.18 -7.61 1.92
CA SER A 967 -24.83 -8.90 1.56
C SER A 967 -23.98 -10.16 1.85
N SER A 968 -22.65 -10.08 1.77
CA SER A 968 -21.77 -11.20 2.16
C SER A 968 -21.63 -11.31 3.69
N ALA A 969 -21.47 -10.16 4.35
CA ALA A 969 -21.35 -10.04 5.80
C ALA A 969 -22.62 -10.52 6.53
N ALA A 970 -23.81 -10.22 6.03
CA ALA A 970 -25.08 -10.69 6.60
C ALA A 970 -25.18 -12.23 6.57
N SER A 971 -24.91 -12.86 5.42
CA SER A 971 -24.85 -14.32 5.29
C SER A 971 -23.85 -14.96 6.28
N ALA A 972 -22.66 -14.38 6.40
CA ALA A 972 -21.61 -14.85 7.31
C ALA A 972 -22.02 -14.69 8.79
N ALA A 973 -22.57 -13.54 9.16
CA ALA A 973 -23.02 -13.22 10.51
C ALA A 973 -24.17 -14.14 10.97
N ALA A 974 -25.18 -14.34 10.12
CA ALA A 974 -26.30 -15.23 10.42
C ALA A 974 -25.83 -16.67 10.62
N ALA A 975 -24.90 -17.14 9.80
CA ALA A 975 -24.34 -18.49 9.92
C ALA A 975 -23.47 -18.66 11.17
N ALA A 976 -22.62 -17.67 11.49
CA ALA A 976 -21.80 -17.69 12.69
C ALA A 976 -22.65 -17.75 13.96
N VAL A 977 -23.70 -16.92 14.04
CA VAL A 977 -24.66 -16.95 15.15
C VAL A 977 -25.42 -18.27 15.18
N ALA A 978 -25.95 -18.76 14.05
CA ALA A 978 -26.68 -20.02 14.02
C ALA A 978 -25.85 -21.21 14.54
N VAL A 979 -24.59 -21.34 14.12
CA VAL A 979 -23.71 -22.40 14.62
C VAL A 979 -23.38 -22.19 16.10
N ASN A 980 -23.14 -20.96 16.55
CA ASN A 980 -22.87 -20.73 17.97
C ASN A 980 -24.08 -21.13 18.85
N GLU A 981 -25.28 -20.73 18.42
CA GLU A 981 -26.53 -20.96 19.15
C GLU A 981 -26.94 -22.43 19.20
N ILE A 982 -26.74 -23.20 18.12
CA ILE A 982 -27.08 -24.65 18.14
C ILE A 982 -26.29 -25.41 19.22
N PHE A 983 -25.10 -24.91 19.60
CA PHE A 983 -24.24 -25.43 20.67
C PHE A 983 -24.34 -24.65 22.00
N GLY A 984 -25.36 -23.81 22.16
CA GLY A 984 -25.66 -23.10 23.41
C GLY A 984 -24.89 -21.79 23.61
N GLY A 985 -24.41 -21.14 22.54
CA GLY A 985 -23.88 -19.78 22.58
C GLY A 985 -22.55 -19.64 23.32
N LYS A 986 -21.61 -20.55 23.10
CA LYS A 986 -20.35 -20.62 23.88
C LYS A 986 -19.28 -19.62 23.45
N LEU A 987 -19.31 -19.14 22.21
CA LEU A 987 -18.38 -18.11 21.73
C LEU A 987 -18.91 -16.71 22.02
N GLY A 988 -17.99 -15.82 22.39
CA GLY A 988 -18.23 -14.39 22.54
C GLY A 988 -18.38 -13.67 21.20
N VAL A 989 -18.92 -12.46 21.26
CA VAL A 989 -19.27 -11.67 20.08
C VAL A 989 -18.05 -11.36 19.20
N GLU A 990 -16.89 -11.07 19.78
CA GLU A 990 -15.65 -10.81 19.04
C GLU A 990 -15.16 -12.03 18.26
N GLU A 991 -15.34 -13.24 18.80
CA GLU A 991 -14.98 -14.50 18.15
C GLU A 991 -15.90 -14.78 16.94
N LEU A 992 -17.19 -14.45 17.06
CA LEU A 992 -18.12 -14.49 15.94
C LEU A 992 -17.72 -13.50 14.84
N VAL A 993 -17.27 -12.29 15.21
CA VAL A 993 -16.76 -11.31 14.25
C VAL A 993 -15.50 -11.82 13.56
N LEU A 994 -14.59 -12.48 14.27
CA LEU A 994 -13.42 -13.13 13.67
C LEU A 994 -13.80 -14.23 12.69
N ALA A 995 -14.79 -15.06 13.01
CA ALA A 995 -15.30 -16.08 12.10
C ALA A 995 -15.93 -15.47 10.83
N GLY A 996 -16.70 -14.39 11.00
CA GLY A 996 -17.25 -13.63 9.88
C GLY A 996 -16.17 -12.93 9.02
N LEU A 997 -15.12 -12.39 9.65
CA LEU A 997 -13.97 -11.80 8.97
C LEU A 997 -13.22 -12.81 8.11
N LYS A 998 -13.09 -14.06 8.56
CA LYS A 998 -12.50 -15.15 7.76
C LYS A 998 -13.27 -15.41 6.47
N SER A 999 -14.60 -15.22 6.49
CA SER A 999 -15.41 -15.24 5.28
C SER A 999 -15.13 -14.02 4.39
N GLU A 1000 -15.13 -12.80 4.94
CA GLU A 1000 -14.90 -11.58 4.16
C GLU A 1000 -13.50 -11.54 3.50
N GLU A 1001 -12.47 -12.05 4.20
CA GLU A 1001 -11.10 -12.19 3.67
C GLU A 1001 -11.06 -12.92 2.32
N LYS A 1002 -11.87 -13.97 2.18
CA LYS A 1002 -11.91 -14.82 0.99
C LYS A 1002 -12.68 -14.19 -0.18
N VAL A 1003 -13.55 -13.20 0.08
CA VAL A 1003 -14.53 -12.70 -0.91
C VAL A 1003 -14.30 -11.23 -1.29
N SER A 1004 -14.08 -10.35 -0.31
CA SER A 1004 -14.08 -8.89 -0.48
C SER A 1004 -12.82 -8.21 0.09
N GLY A 1005 -12.07 -8.92 0.95
CA GLY A 1005 -10.87 -8.47 1.65
C GLY A 1005 -11.08 -8.38 3.17
N TYR A 1006 -10.01 -8.20 3.93
CA TYR A 1006 -10.03 -8.23 5.40
C TYR A 1006 -10.54 -6.91 6.01
N HIS A 1007 -11.86 -6.67 5.97
CA HIS A 1007 -12.50 -5.47 6.50
C HIS A 1007 -13.66 -5.83 7.44
N ALA A 1008 -13.70 -5.24 8.63
CA ALA A 1008 -14.71 -5.56 9.65
C ALA A 1008 -15.92 -4.62 9.66
N ASP A 1009 -15.86 -3.54 8.87
CA ASP A 1009 -16.84 -2.46 8.78
C ASP A 1009 -18.27 -2.91 8.43
N ASN A 1010 -18.44 -4.05 7.75
CA ASN A 1010 -19.74 -4.65 7.47
C ASN A 1010 -20.07 -5.80 8.45
N VAL A 1011 -19.13 -6.70 8.72
CA VAL A 1011 -19.42 -7.93 9.50
C VAL A 1011 -19.51 -7.68 11.00
N ALA A 1012 -18.74 -6.73 11.53
CA ALA A 1012 -18.84 -6.36 12.94
C ALA A 1012 -20.21 -5.76 13.28
N PRO A 1013 -20.74 -4.74 12.58
CA PRO A 1013 -22.09 -4.27 12.85
C PRO A 1013 -23.17 -5.31 12.52
N ALA A 1014 -22.99 -6.17 11.51
CA ALA A 1014 -23.95 -7.24 11.21
C ALA A 1014 -24.12 -8.20 12.39
N ILE A 1015 -23.06 -8.45 13.16
CA ILE A 1015 -23.09 -9.32 14.35
C ILE A 1015 -23.50 -8.54 15.60
N MET A 1016 -22.90 -7.37 15.86
CA MET A 1016 -23.02 -6.64 17.13
C MET A 1016 -24.22 -5.69 17.19
N GLY A 1017 -24.74 -5.27 16.04
CA GLY A 1017 -25.73 -4.20 15.93
C GLY A 1017 -25.18 -2.81 16.28
N GLY A 1018 -25.94 -1.78 15.90
CA GLY A 1018 -25.61 -0.38 16.11
C GLY A 1018 -24.45 0.08 15.24
N PHE A 1019 -23.76 1.15 15.67
CA PHE A 1019 -22.55 1.66 15.04
C PHE A 1019 -21.32 0.99 15.67
N ILE A 1020 -20.44 0.44 14.83
CA ILE A 1020 -19.19 -0.18 15.26
C ILE A 1020 -18.01 0.53 14.63
N LEU A 1021 -17.10 1.01 15.49
CA LEU A 1021 -15.83 1.60 15.14
C LEU A 1021 -14.72 0.55 15.27
N ILE A 1022 -13.95 0.35 14.22
CA ILE A 1022 -12.78 -0.53 14.21
C ILE A 1022 -11.57 0.31 14.62
N ARG A 1023 -11.03 0.07 15.83
CA ARG A 1023 -9.84 0.78 16.32
C ARG A 1023 -8.55 0.14 15.80
N ASN A 1024 -8.52 -1.19 15.73
CA ASN A 1024 -7.36 -1.97 15.33
C ASN A 1024 -7.82 -3.31 14.72
N TYR A 1025 -7.02 -3.86 13.81
CA TYR A 1025 -7.25 -5.20 13.23
C TYR A 1025 -6.32 -6.27 13.83
N GLU A 1026 -5.19 -5.86 14.43
CA GLU A 1026 -4.20 -6.78 15.02
C GLU A 1026 -3.63 -6.22 16.34
N PRO A 1027 -4.17 -6.64 17.52
CA PRO A 1027 -5.37 -7.46 17.69
C PRO A 1027 -6.65 -6.74 17.22
N LEU A 1028 -7.68 -7.51 16.86
CA LEU A 1028 -8.98 -6.96 16.49
C LEU A 1028 -9.59 -6.24 17.70
N GLU A 1029 -9.81 -4.94 17.58
CA GLU A 1029 -10.40 -4.13 18.64
C GLU A 1029 -11.57 -3.31 18.09
N LEU A 1030 -12.75 -3.61 18.63
CA LEU A 1030 -14.03 -3.06 18.20
C LEU A 1030 -14.59 -2.18 19.31
N ILE A 1031 -15.08 -1.00 18.94
CA ILE A 1031 -15.73 -0.06 19.85
C ILE A 1031 -17.16 0.13 19.39
N ARG A 1032 -18.11 -0.26 20.24
CA ARG A 1032 -19.53 0.02 20.02
C ARG A 1032 -19.83 1.49 20.34
N LEU A 1033 -20.34 2.22 19.36
CA LEU A 1033 -20.77 3.60 19.55
C LEU A 1033 -22.27 3.63 19.88
N SER A 1034 -22.60 3.98 21.12
CA SER A 1034 -23.98 4.05 21.59
C SER A 1034 -24.67 5.30 21.04
N PHE A 1035 -25.58 5.11 20.09
CA PHE A 1035 -26.50 6.14 19.64
C PHE A 1035 -27.63 6.31 20.68
N PRO A 1036 -28.04 7.53 21.07
CA PRO A 1036 -29.08 7.74 22.09
C PRO A 1036 -30.40 7.00 21.77
N GLU A 1037 -31.05 6.40 22.78
CA GLU A 1037 -32.27 5.58 22.60
C GLU A 1037 -33.54 6.43 22.41
N ASP A 1038 -33.53 7.66 22.92
CA ASP A 1038 -34.62 8.64 22.80
C ASP A 1038 -34.71 9.28 21.40
N LYS A 1039 -33.76 8.98 20.52
CA LYS A 1039 -33.67 9.53 19.17
C LYS A 1039 -33.86 8.44 18.11
N GLU A 1040 -34.65 8.79 17.10
CA GLU A 1040 -34.88 7.94 15.93
C GLU A 1040 -33.96 8.34 14.78
N LEU A 1041 -33.25 7.38 14.20
CA LEU A 1041 -32.41 7.54 13.02
C LEU A 1041 -32.94 6.64 11.91
N PHE A 1042 -33.30 7.25 10.79
CA PHE A 1042 -33.73 6.56 9.58
C PHE A 1042 -32.68 6.69 8.47
N PHE A 1043 -32.37 5.56 7.85
CA PHE A 1043 -31.57 5.45 6.64
C PHE A 1043 -32.48 5.26 5.44
N VAL A 1044 -32.35 6.13 4.45
CA VAL A 1044 -32.99 6.00 3.14
C VAL A 1044 -31.98 5.35 2.21
N LEU A 1045 -32.19 4.08 1.92
CA LEU A 1045 -31.31 3.22 1.13
C LEU A 1045 -31.87 3.11 -0.27
N VAL A 1046 -31.17 3.64 -1.28
CA VAL A 1046 -31.61 3.60 -2.67
C VAL A 1046 -30.62 2.82 -3.50
N SER A 1047 -31.04 1.62 -3.89
CA SER A 1047 -30.22 0.65 -4.63
C SER A 1047 -30.62 0.65 -6.10
N PRO A 1048 -29.75 1.10 -7.03
CA PRO A 1048 -30.02 1.00 -8.46
C PRO A 1048 -29.81 -0.42 -8.98
N ASP A 1049 -30.49 -0.77 -10.07
CA ASP A 1049 -30.26 -1.96 -10.90
C ASP A 1049 -28.98 -1.79 -11.72
N PHE A 1050 -27.88 -1.74 -10.99
CA PHE A 1050 -26.53 -1.56 -11.48
C PHE A 1050 -25.61 -2.34 -10.55
N GLU A 1051 -24.72 -3.13 -11.11
CA GLU A 1051 -23.72 -3.85 -10.33
C GLU A 1051 -22.37 -3.14 -10.48
N ALA A 1052 -21.83 -2.67 -9.36
CA ALA A 1052 -20.50 -2.08 -9.30
C ALA A 1052 -19.54 -3.09 -8.67
N PRO A 1053 -18.64 -3.74 -9.44
CA PRO A 1053 -17.71 -4.70 -8.86
C PRO A 1053 -16.83 -4.03 -7.81
N THR A 1054 -16.84 -4.53 -6.57
CA THR A 1054 -16.06 -4.02 -5.43
C THR A 1054 -14.59 -3.76 -5.80
N LYS A 1055 -13.99 -4.66 -6.59
CA LYS A 1055 -12.62 -4.53 -7.08
C LYS A 1055 -12.40 -3.27 -7.92
N LYS A 1056 -13.35 -2.90 -8.80
CA LYS A 1056 -13.28 -1.67 -9.61
C LYS A 1056 -13.45 -0.43 -8.73
N MET A 1057 -14.38 -0.48 -7.77
CA MET A 1057 -14.65 0.62 -6.84
C MET A 1057 -13.46 0.88 -5.91
N ARG A 1058 -12.72 -0.16 -5.52
CA ARG A 1058 -11.46 -0.03 -4.77
C ARG A 1058 -10.30 0.44 -5.66
N ALA A 1059 -10.20 -0.05 -6.90
CA ALA A 1059 -9.12 0.35 -7.82
C ALA A 1059 -9.16 1.83 -8.24
N ALA A 1060 -10.31 2.49 -8.10
CA ALA A 1060 -10.47 3.91 -8.41
C ALA A 1060 -9.91 4.86 -7.33
N LEU A 1061 -9.63 4.33 -6.14
CA LEU A 1061 -9.10 5.12 -5.03
C LEU A 1061 -7.66 5.57 -5.33
N PRO A 1062 -7.26 6.78 -4.89
CA PRO A 1062 -5.93 7.29 -5.19
C PRO A 1062 -4.89 6.55 -4.35
N ALA A 1063 -3.72 6.29 -4.94
CA ALA A 1063 -2.58 5.68 -4.22
C ALA A 1063 -1.95 6.64 -3.19
N GLU A 1064 -2.15 7.96 -3.36
CA GLU A 1064 -1.63 9.02 -2.50
C GLU A 1064 -2.72 10.04 -2.19
N ILE A 1065 -2.73 10.56 -0.96
CA ILE A 1065 -3.71 11.55 -0.49
C ILE A 1065 -2.95 12.80 -0.05
N GLY A 1066 -3.36 13.96 -0.56
CA GLY A 1066 -2.80 15.23 -0.13
C GLY A 1066 -3.15 15.53 1.34
N MET A 1067 -2.20 16.10 2.08
CA MET A 1067 -2.38 16.47 3.50
C MET A 1067 -3.68 17.28 3.77
N PRO A 1068 -4.11 18.25 2.93
CA PRO A 1068 -5.37 18.96 3.16
C PRO A 1068 -6.60 18.06 3.12
N HIS A 1069 -6.64 17.07 2.22
CA HIS A 1069 -7.76 16.12 2.15
C HIS A 1069 -7.69 15.14 3.31
N HIS A 1070 -6.50 14.70 3.71
CA HIS A 1070 -6.31 13.84 4.88
C HIS A 1070 -6.80 14.54 6.16
N VAL A 1071 -6.30 15.75 6.46
CA VAL A 1071 -6.73 16.54 7.63
C VAL A 1071 -8.23 16.80 7.61
N TRP A 1072 -8.80 17.14 6.45
CA TRP A 1072 -10.23 17.32 6.29
C TRP A 1072 -11.01 16.05 6.65
N ASN A 1073 -10.68 14.92 6.04
CA ASN A 1073 -11.37 13.66 6.31
C ASN A 1073 -11.20 13.21 7.77
N CYS A 1074 -10.03 13.38 8.38
CA CYS A 1074 -9.84 13.08 9.80
C CYS A 1074 -10.75 13.95 10.69
N SER A 1075 -10.87 15.24 10.38
CA SER A 1075 -11.79 16.14 11.08
C SER A 1075 -13.25 15.71 10.91
N GLN A 1076 -13.66 15.34 9.70
CA GLN A 1076 -15.04 14.89 9.43
C GLN A 1076 -15.32 13.50 10.05
N ALA A 1077 -14.34 12.60 10.10
CA ALA A 1077 -14.46 11.32 10.81
C ALA A 1077 -14.65 11.52 12.31
N GLY A 1078 -13.88 12.41 12.93
CA GLY A 1078 -14.06 12.78 14.33
C GLY A 1078 -15.44 13.40 14.60
N ALA A 1079 -15.90 14.29 13.72
CA ALA A 1079 -17.24 14.87 13.79
C ALA A 1079 -18.34 13.82 13.62
N LEU A 1080 -18.15 12.84 12.73
CA LEU A 1080 -19.09 11.74 12.52
C LEU A 1080 -19.26 10.90 13.78
N VAL A 1081 -18.16 10.48 14.41
CA VAL A 1081 -18.18 9.72 15.67
C VAL A 1081 -18.81 10.53 16.80
N ALA A 1082 -18.43 11.81 16.95
CA ALA A 1082 -19.02 12.68 17.96
C ALA A 1082 -20.54 12.86 17.77
N SER A 1083 -20.99 13.01 16.52
CA SER A 1083 -22.40 13.17 16.18
C SER A 1083 -23.21 11.91 16.47
N VAL A 1084 -22.65 10.72 16.21
CA VAL A 1084 -23.28 9.44 16.59
C VAL A 1084 -23.48 9.38 18.11
N LEU A 1085 -22.43 9.67 18.90
CA LEU A 1085 -22.48 9.57 20.37
C LEU A 1085 -23.42 10.62 21.00
N GLN A 1086 -23.55 11.81 20.40
CA GLN A 1086 -24.45 12.87 20.87
C GLN A 1086 -25.88 12.73 20.30
N GLY A 1087 -26.07 11.85 19.32
CA GLY A 1087 -27.28 11.77 18.52
C GLY A 1087 -27.59 13.07 17.76
N ASP A 1088 -26.56 13.80 17.31
CA ASP A 1088 -26.73 14.95 16.43
C ASP A 1088 -26.90 14.47 14.98
N LEU A 1089 -28.15 14.31 14.55
CA LEU A 1089 -28.49 13.82 13.22
C LEU A 1089 -28.07 14.78 12.10
N VAL A 1090 -28.08 16.09 12.37
CA VAL A 1090 -27.66 17.11 11.40
C VAL A 1090 -26.14 17.09 11.24
N GLY A 1091 -25.41 17.02 12.37
CA GLY A 1091 -23.96 16.85 12.38
C GLY A 1091 -23.52 15.56 11.69
N LEU A 1092 -24.19 14.45 11.99
CA LEU A 1092 -23.98 13.14 11.35
C LEU A 1092 -24.17 13.26 9.84
N GLY A 1093 -25.30 13.85 9.42
CA GLY A 1093 -25.62 14.22 8.03
C GLY A 1093 -24.49 14.95 7.32
N LYS A 1094 -24.06 16.08 7.87
CA LYS A 1094 -23.02 16.92 7.28
C LYS A 1094 -21.67 16.20 7.19
N ALA A 1095 -21.28 15.50 8.24
CA ALA A 1095 -20.00 14.78 8.28
C ALA A 1095 -19.97 13.63 7.27
N LEU A 1096 -21.06 12.84 7.17
CA LEU A 1096 -21.14 11.71 6.24
C LEU A 1096 -21.06 12.15 4.76
N SER A 1097 -21.54 13.35 4.43
CA SER A 1097 -21.50 13.89 3.07
C SER A 1097 -20.19 14.58 2.70
N SER A 1098 -19.25 14.71 3.64
CA SER A 1098 -18.07 15.58 3.50
C SER A 1098 -16.77 14.83 3.21
N ASP A 1099 -16.86 13.64 2.61
CA ASP A 1099 -15.68 12.88 2.18
C ASP A 1099 -15.00 13.54 0.95
N LYS A 1100 -13.70 13.84 1.05
CA LYS A 1100 -12.88 14.40 -0.03
C LYS A 1100 -11.89 13.41 -0.65
N ILE A 1101 -11.89 12.15 -0.20
CA ILE A 1101 -10.91 11.14 -0.57
C ILE A 1101 -11.55 10.02 -1.37
N VAL A 1102 -12.53 9.32 -0.79
CA VAL A 1102 -13.01 8.04 -1.32
C VAL A 1102 -14.20 8.26 -2.24
N GLU A 1103 -15.24 8.90 -1.72
CA GLU A 1103 -16.48 9.14 -2.46
C GLU A 1103 -16.27 9.92 -3.77
N PRO A 1104 -15.46 11.00 -3.85
CA PRO A 1104 -15.25 11.71 -5.12
C PRO A 1104 -14.61 10.87 -6.23
N ARG A 1105 -13.97 9.74 -5.88
CA ARG A 1105 -13.41 8.80 -6.87
C ARG A 1105 -14.39 7.70 -7.25
N ARG A 1106 -15.33 7.36 -6.36
CA ARG A 1106 -16.30 6.29 -6.55
C ARG A 1106 -17.60 6.78 -7.17
N ALA A 1107 -18.09 7.95 -6.79
CA ALA A 1107 -19.34 8.50 -7.28
C ALA A 1107 -19.41 8.57 -8.83
N PRO A 1108 -18.34 8.98 -9.56
CA PRO A 1108 -18.39 9.01 -11.03
C PRO A 1108 -18.54 7.64 -11.70
N LEU A 1109 -18.25 6.54 -10.98
CA LEU A 1109 -18.40 5.18 -11.50
C LEU A 1109 -19.84 4.66 -11.42
N ILE A 1110 -20.72 5.37 -10.71
CA ILE A 1110 -22.12 5.02 -10.55
C ILE A 1110 -22.96 6.07 -11.31
N PRO A 1111 -23.58 5.71 -12.43
CA PRO A 1111 -24.35 6.64 -13.25
C PRO A 1111 -25.40 7.40 -12.43
N GLY A 1112 -25.35 8.74 -12.47
CA GLY A 1112 -26.32 9.62 -11.79
C GLY A 1112 -26.08 9.86 -10.29
N MET A 1113 -25.04 9.30 -9.67
CA MET A 1113 -24.84 9.38 -8.21
C MET A 1113 -24.74 10.81 -7.66
N GLU A 1114 -24.05 11.72 -8.34
CA GLU A 1114 -23.96 13.13 -7.89
C GLU A 1114 -25.34 13.82 -7.88
N ALA A 1115 -26.17 13.55 -8.88
CA ALA A 1115 -27.52 14.08 -8.96
C ALA A 1115 -28.41 13.49 -7.87
N VAL A 1116 -28.28 12.20 -7.57
CA VAL A 1116 -29.00 11.52 -6.49
C VAL A 1116 -28.66 12.14 -5.14
N LYS A 1117 -27.37 12.40 -4.87
CA LYS A 1117 -26.95 13.08 -3.65
C LYS A 1117 -27.58 14.48 -3.54
N LYS A 1118 -27.55 15.25 -4.62
CA LYS A 1118 -28.16 16.58 -4.65
C LYS A 1118 -29.67 16.53 -4.40
N ALA A 1119 -30.37 15.62 -5.07
CA ALA A 1119 -31.81 15.41 -4.90
C ALA A 1119 -32.17 14.99 -3.46
N ALA A 1120 -31.36 14.15 -2.81
CA ALA A 1120 -31.57 13.76 -1.43
C ALA A 1120 -31.52 14.97 -0.48
N ILE A 1121 -30.51 15.84 -0.63
CA ILE A 1121 -30.35 17.04 0.20
C ILE A 1121 -31.47 18.05 -0.07
N GLU A 1122 -31.85 18.27 -1.34
CA GLU A 1122 -32.96 19.16 -1.72
C GLU A 1122 -34.31 18.66 -1.20
N ALA A 1123 -34.51 17.33 -1.12
CA ALA A 1123 -35.67 16.70 -0.49
C ALA A 1123 -35.64 16.72 1.05
N GLY A 1124 -34.57 17.26 1.65
CA GLY A 1124 -34.45 17.50 3.07
C GLY A 1124 -33.68 16.45 3.87
N ALA A 1125 -32.91 15.57 3.23
CA ALA A 1125 -31.97 14.70 3.94
C ALA A 1125 -30.90 15.53 4.66
N TYR A 1126 -30.45 15.07 5.84
CA TYR A 1126 -29.37 15.74 6.56
C TYR A 1126 -27.99 15.49 5.93
N GLY A 1127 -27.86 14.36 5.22
CA GLY A 1127 -26.66 13.96 4.49
C GLY A 1127 -26.98 12.77 3.58
N CYS A 1128 -26.16 12.60 2.54
CA CYS A 1128 -26.16 11.48 1.62
C CYS A 1128 -24.73 11.06 1.24
N THR A 1129 -24.46 9.76 1.16
CA THR A 1129 -23.20 9.17 0.66
C THR A 1129 -23.43 7.81 -0.02
N ILE A 1130 -22.36 7.13 -0.41
CA ILE A 1130 -22.37 5.78 -0.98
C ILE A 1130 -22.16 4.76 0.13
N SER A 1131 -22.96 3.69 0.16
CA SER A 1131 -22.80 2.60 1.13
C SER A 1131 -21.80 1.55 0.64
N GLY A 1132 -20.77 1.27 1.46
CA GLY A 1132 -19.82 0.20 1.22
C GLY A 1132 -19.01 0.39 -0.07
N ALA A 1133 -18.89 -0.67 -0.87
CA ALA A 1133 -18.26 -0.62 -2.19
C ALA A 1133 -19.27 -0.85 -3.33
N GLY A 1134 -20.56 -0.90 -3.01
CA GLY A 1134 -21.64 -1.08 -4.00
C GLY A 1134 -22.27 0.25 -4.40
N PRO A 1135 -23.28 0.21 -5.28
CA PRO A 1135 -23.87 1.42 -5.85
C PRO A 1135 -25.03 2.02 -5.04
N THR A 1136 -25.37 1.44 -3.89
CA THR A 1136 -26.45 1.97 -3.04
C THR A 1136 -26.07 3.33 -2.47
N ALA A 1137 -26.94 4.32 -2.69
CA ALA A 1137 -26.89 5.61 -2.02
C ALA A 1137 -27.61 5.51 -0.68
N VAL A 1138 -27.01 6.07 0.37
CA VAL A 1138 -27.60 6.15 1.71
C VAL A 1138 -27.75 7.59 2.13
N ALA A 1139 -28.97 7.98 2.47
CA ALA A 1139 -29.28 9.28 3.06
C ALA A 1139 -29.82 9.10 4.49
N VAL A 1140 -29.66 10.11 5.35
CA VAL A 1140 -30.10 10.05 6.75
C VAL A 1140 -31.15 11.11 7.08
N THR A 1141 -32.14 10.73 7.87
CA THR A 1141 -33.23 11.59 8.35
C THR A 1141 -33.75 11.11 9.70
N ASP A 1142 -34.58 11.93 10.34
CA ASP A 1142 -35.23 11.70 11.63
C ASP A 1142 -36.70 11.27 11.49
N ASN A 1143 -37.23 11.22 10.27
CA ASN A 1143 -38.64 10.97 10.02
C ASN A 1143 -38.85 10.01 8.86
N GLU A 1144 -39.61 8.93 9.11
CA GLU A 1144 -39.87 7.89 8.11
C GLU A 1144 -40.63 8.40 6.87
N MET A 1145 -41.66 9.23 7.07
CA MET A 1145 -42.46 9.79 5.97
C MET A 1145 -41.62 10.72 5.09
N LYS A 1146 -40.79 11.56 5.72
CA LYS A 1146 -39.80 12.38 5.03
C LYS A 1146 -38.79 11.50 4.28
N GLY A 1147 -38.37 10.39 4.89
CA GLY A 1147 -37.51 9.39 4.26
C GLY A 1147 -38.09 8.81 2.98
N LYS A 1148 -39.41 8.53 2.94
CA LYS A 1148 -40.09 8.03 1.73
C LYS A 1148 -40.06 9.06 0.60
N VAL A 1149 -40.32 10.33 0.91
CA VAL A 1149 -40.22 11.44 -0.06
C VAL A 1149 -38.79 11.59 -0.59
N ILE A 1150 -37.78 11.55 0.30
CA ILE A 1150 -36.36 11.58 -0.09
C ILE A 1150 -36.05 10.41 -1.04
N GLY A 1151 -36.51 9.20 -0.70
CA GLY A 1151 -36.30 8.00 -1.51
C GLY A 1151 -36.87 8.10 -2.91
N GLU A 1152 -38.09 8.64 -3.06
CA GLU A 1152 -38.72 8.88 -4.37
C GLU A 1152 -37.90 9.87 -5.22
N GLN A 1153 -37.42 10.97 -4.63
CA GLN A 1153 -36.59 11.95 -5.35
C GLN A 1153 -35.24 11.34 -5.78
N MET A 1154 -34.63 10.52 -4.93
CA MET A 1154 -33.41 9.78 -5.26
C MET A 1154 -33.64 8.77 -6.39
N ILE A 1155 -34.76 8.03 -6.40
CA ILE A 1155 -35.13 7.13 -7.50
C ILE A 1155 -35.27 7.91 -8.81
N ASN A 1156 -35.99 9.04 -8.77
CA ASN A 1156 -36.19 9.89 -9.95
C ASN A 1156 -34.86 10.41 -10.50
N ALA A 1157 -33.92 10.79 -9.62
CA ALA A 1157 -32.58 11.22 -10.03
C ALA A 1157 -31.78 10.08 -10.69
N PHE A 1158 -31.80 8.87 -10.12
CA PHE A 1158 -31.18 7.70 -10.76
C PHE A 1158 -31.79 7.39 -12.13
N LEU A 1159 -33.10 7.51 -12.26
CA LEU A 1159 -33.82 7.25 -13.51
C LEU A 1159 -33.51 8.30 -14.58
N ASN A 1160 -33.56 9.58 -14.22
CA ASN A 1160 -33.44 10.68 -15.18
C ASN A 1160 -31.99 10.93 -15.60
N GLU A 1161 -31.07 10.98 -14.64
CA GLU A 1161 -29.67 11.34 -14.88
C GLU A 1161 -28.80 10.09 -15.09
N GLY A 1162 -29.03 9.05 -14.30
CA GLY A 1162 -28.30 7.79 -14.38
C GLY A 1162 -28.84 6.80 -15.42
N LYS A 1163 -30.10 6.95 -15.85
CA LYS A 1163 -30.85 5.96 -16.65
C LYS A 1163 -30.93 4.58 -15.98
N LEU A 1164 -30.95 4.56 -14.65
CA LEU A 1164 -31.00 3.35 -13.83
C LEU A 1164 -32.35 3.25 -13.14
N LYS A 1165 -32.97 2.07 -13.20
CA LYS A 1165 -34.08 1.74 -12.29
C LYS A 1165 -33.51 1.59 -10.88
N ALA A 1166 -34.22 2.01 -9.85
CA ALA A 1166 -33.77 1.89 -8.47
C ALA A 1166 -34.94 1.59 -7.54
N VAL A 1167 -34.63 0.98 -6.39
CA VAL A 1167 -35.58 0.70 -5.31
C VAL A 1167 -35.11 1.43 -4.05
N ALA A 1168 -36.05 2.08 -3.35
CA ALA A 1168 -35.79 2.78 -2.11
C ALA A 1168 -36.41 2.03 -0.93
N ASN A 1169 -35.65 1.89 0.15
CA ASN A 1169 -36.10 1.36 1.43
C ASN A 1169 -35.74 2.36 2.55
N VAL A 1170 -36.68 2.60 3.47
CA VAL A 1170 -36.44 3.45 4.64
C VAL A 1170 -36.36 2.54 5.86
N GLN A 1171 -35.18 2.49 6.49
CA GLN A 1171 -34.90 1.57 7.59
C GLN A 1171 -34.39 2.29 8.83
N ARG A 1172 -34.66 1.72 10.00
CA ARG A 1172 -34.14 2.23 11.28
C ARG A 1172 -32.76 1.66 11.56
N LEU A 1173 -32.05 2.25 12.53
CA LEU A 1173 -30.83 1.66 13.09
C LEU A 1173 -31.16 0.34 13.80
N ASP A 1174 -30.60 -0.77 13.34
CA ASP A 1174 -30.68 -2.05 14.07
C ASP A 1174 -29.68 -2.01 15.22
N ARG A 1175 -30.16 -2.18 16.46
CA ARG A 1175 -29.33 -2.14 17.67
C ARG A 1175 -28.91 -3.52 18.16
N VAL A 1176 -29.40 -4.59 17.56
CA VAL A 1176 -29.24 -5.96 18.08
C VAL A 1176 -28.19 -6.72 17.27
N GLY A 1177 -28.14 -6.52 15.96
CA GLY A 1177 -27.30 -7.31 15.06
C GLY A 1177 -27.86 -8.70 14.82
N ALA A 1178 -26.98 -9.66 14.56
CA ALA A 1178 -27.36 -11.02 14.25
C ALA A 1178 -27.93 -11.73 15.49
N ARG A 1179 -29.05 -12.41 15.31
CA ARG A 1179 -29.87 -12.93 16.41
C ARG A 1179 -30.59 -14.21 16.04
N LEU A 1180 -30.77 -15.08 17.03
CA LEU A 1180 -31.63 -16.25 16.93
C LEU A 1180 -33.10 -15.80 16.84
N ILE A 1181 -33.84 -16.33 15.88
CA ILE A 1181 -35.27 -16.03 15.68
C ILE A 1181 -36.18 -17.26 15.84
N GLY A 1182 -35.60 -18.46 15.86
CA GLY A 1182 -36.33 -19.70 16.13
C GLY A 1182 -35.39 -20.85 16.46
N SER A 1183 -35.85 -21.78 17.29
CA SER A 1183 -35.12 -23.00 17.63
C SER A 1183 -36.06 -24.15 17.95
N ILE A 1184 -35.58 -25.37 17.74
CA ILE A 1184 -36.24 -26.62 18.12
C ILE A 1184 -35.32 -27.32 19.12
N PRO A 1185 -35.70 -27.48 20.40
CA PRO A 1185 -34.90 -28.20 21.39
C PRO A 1185 -34.59 -29.62 20.94
N ARG A 1186 -33.42 -30.12 21.34
CA ARG A 1186 -33.02 -31.50 21.08
C ARG A 1186 -33.72 -32.50 22.00
#